data_AF-A0AAC9YSR6-F1
#
_entry.id   AF-A0AAC9YSR6-F1
#
_cell.length_a   1.000
_cell.length_b   1.000
_cell.length_c   1.000
_cell.angle_alpha   90.00
_cell.angle_beta   90.00
_cell.angle_gamma   90.00
#
_symmetry.space_group_name_H-M   'P 1'
#
loop_
_entity.id
_entity.type
_entity.pdbx_description
1 polymer ?
#
loop_
_entity_poly.entity_id
_entity_poly.type
_entity_poly.pdbx_seq_one_letter_code
_entity_poly.pdbx_strand_id
1 'polypeptide(L)'
;MRGILAVLHSDTEVASALLDSSKIIAPASSYPFLIALKAQEKPLLVITSSSRGAEDVSEYLRSLHSHVYEFPAWETLPHERLSPRSDTVARRLSTLYSLQEKQNNPVVVAPVRAVIHRFIASLAKKELWTLEIGQEIGLTELINHLTELSFTRTDLVEKRGEFAVRGGIVDVFLPLAMHPVRIDFFGDEIEELQYFEVADQRTSEPVVGKLAILPCRELLLTDAIRERAEKLKSQYPSALEILDKIAQGMIVEGMESLIPLLTDDFETILDRMPQGTEVFFIDDERIRSRTADLIETNQEFLEASWSNAAIGGVAPLPVEQVTYLDWKALQDEIARLSLPVRALNAFGSDLDEDARFLDISAIDPMRANVEALCELLRTGLEAHHSVVFSTTGHGMAERYAGIFRDADLPVQMVETLAAQPTKGSIHVTQSSLGYGFKSDHAQILFVTERDLSGSKTSTKDGARMPSKRKQAIDPLELHTGDFVVHEQHGIGRYVELVQRTVGGVTREYLVIEYAPAKRGQPSDRIFVPTDTLEQVSKYVGGETPTVHRIGSGEWQKAKGRARKAVRQIAGELIRLYAARTSAPGFAFSPDTPWQRELEDAFSYIETPDQLSTIEDVKRDMERPYPMDRIICGDVGYGKTEIAIRAAFKAVQDGKQVAVLVPTTLLVQQHSKTFAERYAGFPIKVAGLSRFNTAKESKVILAELTSGVVDVVVGTHRILSQDVQFKDLGLVIVDEEQRFGVEQKESLKKMRTTVDVLAMSATPIPRTLEMAVTGIREMSTITTPPEERHPILTYVGPAEDAQIKAAIHRELLRDGQIFYIHNRVESIDRAASKLQELVPEARIRIAHGQMSEGQLEDVILAFWNRDFDVLVCTTIVESGLDIANANTLIVERSENFGLSQLHQLRGRVGRGRERAYAYFLYPQDQPLSEVALDRLKTIATNTDLGSGMRVALKDLEIRGAGNLLGGEQSGHIADVGFDLYMRMVGEAVNDYKTGFIETEEKNHECKVELPINAHLAEVYVPGERLRLDLYRRLADVRTSADVESIREELVDRFGELPQEAQSLLQVAQFRASAKALGVREVVAAGKFLRISPLVLPESKQLRLNRLFPGSLYKSATNTVMIAIPRAAAWTPTAQGSQLIGDTSLLEWAAKSLDELTKASTT
;
A
#
# COMPACT_ATOMS: atom_id res chain seq x y z
N MET A 1 -16.09 -25.93 17.34
CA MET A 1 -17.35 -26.52 16.81
C MET A 1 -17.34 -28.06 16.75
N ARG A 2 -16.47 -28.76 17.48
CA ARG A 2 -16.39 -30.24 17.46
C ARG A 2 -17.64 -30.94 18.01
N GLY A 3 -18.43 -30.25 18.84
CA GLY A 3 -19.70 -30.76 19.34
C GLY A 3 -20.72 -31.12 18.25
N ILE A 4 -20.75 -30.37 17.14
CA ILE A 4 -21.62 -30.67 16.00
C ILE A 4 -21.15 -31.92 15.26
N LEU A 5 -19.82 -32.08 15.11
CA LEU A 5 -19.25 -33.28 14.49
C LEU A 5 -19.62 -34.54 15.28
N ALA A 6 -19.65 -34.48 16.61
CA ALA A 6 -20.06 -35.62 17.43
C ALA A 6 -21.52 -36.06 17.16
N VAL A 7 -22.44 -35.10 16.97
CA VAL A 7 -23.84 -35.39 16.59
C VAL A 7 -23.89 -36.09 15.24
N LEU A 8 -23.25 -35.50 14.22
CA LEU A 8 -23.27 -36.04 12.86
C LEU A 8 -22.51 -37.38 12.74
N HIS A 9 -21.48 -37.61 13.55
CA HIS A 9 -20.78 -38.90 13.58
C HIS A 9 -21.68 -40.01 14.14
N SER A 10 -22.56 -39.69 15.09
CA SER A 10 -23.50 -40.65 15.67
C SER A 10 -24.68 -40.98 14.74
N ASP A 11 -24.84 -40.23 13.65
CA ASP A 11 -25.88 -40.41 12.66
C ASP A 11 -25.55 -41.58 11.72
N THR A 12 -26.43 -42.58 11.66
CA THR A 12 -26.21 -43.77 10.86
C THR A 12 -26.28 -43.52 9.35
N GLU A 13 -27.07 -42.54 8.90
CA GLU A 13 -27.21 -42.21 7.49
C GLU A 13 -25.92 -41.55 7.00
N VAL A 14 -25.43 -40.53 7.73
CA VAL A 14 -24.18 -39.83 7.44
C VAL A 14 -22.99 -40.80 7.46
N ALA A 15 -22.90 -41.64 8.50
CA ALA A 15 -21.83 -42.63 8.61
C ALA A 15 -21.83 -43.62 7.44
N SER A 16 -23.00 -44.14 7.04
CA SER A 16 -23.12 -45.06 5.90
C SER A 16 -22.74 -44.41 4.57
N ALA A 17 -23.15 -43.16 4.34
CA ALA A 17 -22.83 -42.42 3.12
C ALA A 17 -21.33 -42.17 2.98
N LEU A 18 -20.64 -41.83 4.08
CA LEU A 18 -19.19 -41.60 4.10
C LEU A 18 -18.34 -42.89 4.03
N LEU A 19 -18.95 -44.06 4.23
CA LEU A 19 -18.32 -45.36 4.08
C LEU A 19 -18.43 -45.86 2.63
N ASP A 20 -19.66 -45.95 2.12
CA ASP A 20 -19.95 -46.83 0.97
C ASP A 20 -20.26 -46.08 -0.35
N SER A 21 -20.51 -44.77 -0.35
CA SER A 21 -21.05 -44.06 -1.53
C SER A 21 -20.04 -43.12 -2.22
N SER A 22 -19.78 -43.30 -3.52
CA SER A 22 -18.83 -42.43 -4.25
C SER A 22 -19.38 -41.03 -4.50
N LYS A 23 -20.70 -40.84 -4.50
CA LYS A 23 -21.36 -39.53 -4.62
C LYS A 23 -22.32 -39.29 -3.46
N ILE A 24 -22.20 -38.14 -2.81
CA ILE A 24 -23.08 -37.74 -1.71
C ILE A 24 -23.79 -36.45 -2.11
N ILE A 25 -25.12 -36.47 -2.03
CA ILE A 25 -25.97 -35.33 -2.33
C ILE A 25 -26.41 -34.66 -1.03
N ALA A 26 -25.96 -33.42 -0.82
CA ALA A 26 -26.21 -32.65 0.39
C ALA A 26 -26.08 -31.14 0.11
N PRO A 27 -26.64 -30.25 0.95
CA PRO A 27 -26.45 -28.82 0.79
C PRO A 27 -25.00 -28.41 1.08
N ALA A 28 -24.49 -27.41 0.35
CA ALA A 28 -23.11 -26.93 0.50
C ALA A 28 -22.73 -26.47 1.92
N SER A 29 -23.71 -26.06 2.74
CA SER A 29 -23.50 -25.70 4.15
C SER A 29 -23.05 -26.88 5.03
N SER A 30 -23.32 -28.13 4.62
CA SER A 30 -22.92 -29.31 5.38
C SER A 30 -21.53 -29.86 4.98
N TYR A 31 -21.00 -29.47 3.81
CA TYR A 31 -19.74 -30.03 3.28
C TYR A 31 -18.56 -29.96 4.24
N PRO A 32 -18.27 -28.83 4.93
CA PRO A 32 -17.13 -28.76 5.86
C PRO A 32 -17.25 -29.78 6.99
N PHE A 33 -18.47 -30.10 7.44
CA PHE A 33 -18.69 -31.08 8.49
C PHE A 33 -18.47 -32.51 8.00
N LEU A 34 -19.00 -32.85 6.82
CA LEU A 34 -18.80 -34.17 6.21
C LEU A 34 -17.32 -34.46 5.93
N ILE A 35 -16.59 -33.46 5.41
CA ILE A 35 -15.15 -33.54 5.17
C ILE A 35 -14.40 -33.70 6.50
N ALA A 36 -14.73 -32.88 7.51
CA ALA A 36 -14.07 -32.94 8.81
C ALA A 36 -14.31 -34.25 9.56
N LEU A 37 -15.47 -34.90 9.38
CA LEU A 37 -15.72 -36.26 9.89
C LEU A 37 -14.76 -37.26 9.27
N LYS A 38 -14.64 -37.26 7.93
CA LYS A 38 -13.76 -38.19 7.23
C LYS A 38 -12.27 -37.94 7.53
N ALA A 39 -11.90 -36.68 7.74
CA ALA A 39 -10.55 -36.28 8.14
C ALA A 39 -10.10 -36.87 9.49
N GLN A 40 -11.02 -37.30 10.35
CA GLN A 40 -10.65 -37.99 11.59
C GLN A 40 -10.07 -39.38 11.31
N GLU A 41 -10.40 -40.00 10.18
CA GLU A 41 -9.99 -41.36 9.82
C GLU A 41 -8.78 -41.38 8.90
N LYS A 42 -8.72 -40.47 7.92
CA LYS A 42 -7.76 -40.51 6.80
C LYS A 42 -7.32 -39.11 6.37
N PRO A 43 -6.12 -38.98 5.75
CA PRO A 43 -5.74 -37.76 5.04
C PRO A 43 -6.67 -37.51 3.85
N LEU A 44 -6.96 -36.23 3.56
CA LEU A 44 -7.88 -35.83 2.51
C LEU A 44 -7.28 -34.79 1.57
N LEU A 45 -7.56 -34.93 0.27
CA LEU A 45 -7.38 -33.86 -0.72
C LEU A 45 -8.76 -33.38 -1.18
N VAL A 46 -9.15 -32.18 -0.79
CA VAL A 46 -10.42 -31.55 -1.17
C VAL A 46 -10.19 -30.64 -2.35
N ILE A 47 -10.87 -30.92 -3.46
CA ILE A 47 -10.76 -30.21 -4.73
C ILE A 47 -12.00 -29.34 -4.93
N THR A 48 -11.79 -28.04 -5.12
CA THR A 48 -12.86 -27.09 -5.43
C THR A 48 -12.75 -26.58 -6.86
N SER A 49 -13.84 -26.01 -7.40
CA SER A 49 -13.84 -25.42 -8.74
C SER A 49 -13.12 -24.07 -8.84
N SER A 50 -12.90 -23.36 -7.71
CA SER A 50 -12.32 -22.01 -7.71
C SER A 50 -11.48 -21.73 -6.46
N SER A 51 -10.51 -20.82 -6.58
CA SER A 51 -9.65 -20.42 -5.44
C SER A 51 -10.47 -19.87 -4.27
N ARG A 52 -11.49 -19.04 -4.55
CA ARG A 52 -12.41 -18.54 -3.51
C ARG A 52 -13.14 -19.67 -2.78
N GLY A 53 -13.58 -20.70 -3.51
CA GLY A 53 -14.17 -21.88 -2.90
C GLY A 53 -13.17 -22.62 -2.00
N ALA A 54 -11.91 -22.72 -2.42
CA ALA A 54 -10.85 -23.35 -1.61
C ALA A 54 -10.55 -22.55 -0.33
N GLU A 55 -10.46 -21.23 -0.42
CA GLU A 55 -10.25 -20.34 0.73
C GLU A 55 -11.40 -20.48 1.75
N ASP A 56 -12.65 -20.39 1.27
CA ASP A 56 -13.84 -20.45 2.13
C ASP A 56 -13.94 -21.81 2.84
N VAL A 57 -13.75 -22.91 2.10
CA VAL A 57 -13.76 -24.27 2.67
C VAL A 57 -12.61 -24.46 3.65
N SER A 58 -11.40 -23.94 3.36
CA SER A 58 -10.26 -24.00 4.28
C SER A 58 -10.54 -23.26 5.58
N GLU A 59 -11.12 -22.06 5.52
CA GLU A 59 -11.48 -21.27 6.68
C GLU A 59 -12.51 -22.00 7.56
N TYR A 60 -13.54 -22.59 6.94
CA TYR A 60 -14.54 -23.39 7.66
C TYR A 60 -13.93 -24.62 8.31
N LEU A 61 -13.07 -25.35 7.59
CA LEU A 61 -12.42 -26.56 8.08
C LEU A 61 -11.44 -26.28 9.21
N ARG A 62 -10.73 -25.14 9.23
CA ARG A 62 -9.84 -24.76 10.36
C ARG A 62 -10.57 -24.67 11.71
N SER A 63 -11.88 -24.38 11.70
CA SER A 63 -12.71 -24.38 12.91
C SER A 63 -13.13 -25.78 13.40
N LEU A 64 -12.94 -26.80 12.54
CA LEU A 64 -13.39 -28.18 12.72
C LEU A 64 -12.21 -29.16 12.88
N HIS A 65 -11.09 -28.91 12.21
CA HIS A 65 -9.90 -29.76 12.13
C HIS A 65 -8.62 -28.94 12.31
N SER A 66 -7.61 -29.51 12.98
CA SER A 66 -6.37 -28.79 13.34
C SER A 66 -5.33 -28.73 12.23
N HIS A 67 -5.27 -29.75 11.35
CA HIS A 67 -4.28 -29.86 10.27
C HIS A 67 -4.96 -29.60 8.92
N VAL A 68 -5.26 -28.34 8.64
CA VAL A 68 -5.90 -27.91 7.39
C VAL A 68 -4.94 -27.01 6.63
N TYR A 69 -4.51 -27.47 5.47
CA TYR A 69 -3.58 -26.77 4.59
C TYR A 69 -4.29 -26.33 3.31
N GLU A 70 -3.93 -25.16 2.82
CA GLU A 70 -4.45 -24.63 1.57
C GLU A 70 -3.32 -24.68 0.54
N PHE A 71 -3.55 -25.35 -0.59
CA PHE A 71 -2.61 -25.41 -1.69
C PHE A 71 -3.10 -24.51 -2.83
N PRO A 72 -2.69 -23.22 -2.87
CA PRO A 72 -3.27 -22.26 -3.80
C PRO A 72 -2.79 -22.50 -5.23
N ALA A 73 -3.59 -22.05 -6.20
CA ALA A 73 -3.17 -21.96 -7.59
C ALA A 73 -2.32 -20.70 -7.81
N TRP A 74 -1.43 -20.74 -8.81
CA TRP A 74 -0.83 -19.51 -9.32
C TRP A 74 -1.92 -18.58 -9.84
N GLU A 75 -1.78 -17.29 -9.59
CA GLU A 75 -2.64 -16.28 -10.20
C GLU A 75 -2.36 -16.16 -11.72
N THR A 76 -1.11 -16.40 -12.13
CA THR A 76 -0.67 -16.42 -13.54
C THR A 76 -0.91 -17.76 -14.21
N LEU A 77 -1.06 -17.76 -15.53
CA LEU A 77 -1.09 -19.00 -16.30
C LEU A 77 0.33 -19.52 -16.51
N PRO A 78 0.54 -20.85 -16.59
CA PRO A 78 1.88 -21.44 -16.66
C PRO A 78 2.78 -20.85 -17.72
N HIS A 79 2.26 -20.50 -18.91
CA HIS A 79 3.07 -20.01 -20.03
C HIS A 79 3.06 -18.48 -20.18
N GLU A 80 2.43 -17.77 -19.25
CA GLU A 80 2.42 -16.32 -19.22
C GLU A 80 3.83 -15.78 -18.92
N ARG A 81 4.26 -14.70 -19.59
CA ARG A 81 5.57 -14.04 -19.34
C ARG A 81 5.59 -13.24 -18.02
N LEU A 82 4.90 -13.75 -17.01
CA LEU A 82 4.67 -13.11 -15.73
C LEU A 82 4.84 -14.15 -14.63
N SER A 83 5.64 -13.82 -13.63
CA SER A 83 5.89 -14.74 -12.52
C SER A 83 4.75 -14.74 -11.51
N PRO A 84 4.46 -15.90 -10.88
CA PRO A 84 3.58 -15.94 -9.72
C PRO A 84 4.20 -15.20 -8.54
N ARG A 85 3.37 -14.75 -7.60
CA ARG A 85 3.83 -14.06 -6.39
C ARG A 85 4.62 -14.98 -5.48
N SER A 86 5.62 -14.40 -4.82
CA SER A 86 6.45 -15.08 -3.84
C SER A 86 5.66 -15.61 -2.64
N ASP A 87 4.58 -14.94 -2.21
CA ASP A 87 3.71 -15.42 -1.14
C ASP A 87 2.82 -16.60 -1.58
N THR A 88 2.22 -16.56 -2.78
CA THR A 88 1.52 -17.72 -3.37
C THR A 88 2.45 -18.93 -3.47
N VAL A 89 3.65 -18.73 -4.02
CA VAL A 89 4.67 -19.77 -4.14
C VAL A 89 5.08 -20.29 -2.75
N ALA A 90 5.36 -19.41 -1.80
CA ALA A 90 5.75 -19.82 -0.47
C ALA A 90 4.63 -20.56 0.28
N ARG A 91 3.35 -20.22 0.08
CA ARG A 91 2.21 -20.98 0.65
C ARG A 91 2.12 -22.38 0.05
N ARG A 92 2.32 -22.52 -1.26
CA ARG A 92 2.39 -23.83 -1.93
C ARG A 92 3.52 -24.66 -1.34
N LEU A 93 4.73 -24.09 -1.27
CA LEU A 93 5.90 -24.77 -0.71
C LEU A 93 5.72 -25.10 0.77
N SER A 94 5.16 -24.20 1.57
CA SER A 94 4.84 -24.43 2.98
C SER A 94 3.88 -25.60 3.17
N THR A 95 2.88 -25.74 2.30
CA THR A 95 2.00 -26.91 2.30
C THR A 95 2.78 -28.19 1.96
N LEU A 96 3.63 -28.16 0.92
CA LEU A 96 4.45 -29.32 0.55
C LEU A 96 5.41 -29.75 1.67
N TYR A 97 6.00 -28.79 2.40
CA TYR A 97 6.82 -29.05 3.58
C TYR A 97 6.02 -29.63 4.74
N SER A 98 4.84 -29.07 5.02
CA SER A 98 3.95 -29.55 6.09
C SER A 98 3.48 -30.99 5.85
N LEU A 99 3.36 -31.41 4.58
CA LEU A 99 3.01 -32.78 4.22
C LEU A 99 4.15 -33.80 4.42
N GLN A 100 5.40 -33.34 4.59
CA GLN A 100 6.52 -34.22 4.94
C GLN A 100 6.53 -34.58 6.43
N GLU A 101 6.01 -33.68 7.26
CA GLU A 101 5.84 -33.97 8.67
C GLU A 101 4.82 -35.09 8.85
N LYS A 102 5.11 -36.03 9.76
CA LYS A 102 4.17 -37.10 10.10
C LYS A 102 3.02 -36.54 10.95
N GLN A 103 2.12 -35.82 10.31
CA GLN A 103 0.91 -35.31 10.94
C GLN A 103 -0.22 -36.33 10.79
N ASN A 104 -1.08 -36.40 11.81
CA ASN A 104 -2.26 -37.26 11.76
C ASN A 104 -3.29 -36.63 10.80
N ASN A 105 -3.55 -37.33 9.70
CA ASN A 105 -4.63 -37.06 8.75
C ASN A 105 -4.76 -35.59 8.28
N PRO A 106 -3.74 -35.04 7.57
CA PRO A 106 -3.84 -33.70 7.01
C PRO A 106 -4.98 -33.58 5.99
N VAL A 107 -5.64 -32.42 5.99
CA VAL A 107 -6.62 -32.04 4.97
C VAL A 107 -6.01 -30.95 4.11
N VAL A 108 -5.78 -31.24 2.84
CA VAL A 108 -5.33 -30.26 1.85
C VAL A 108 -6.51 -29.81 1.03
N VAL A 109 -6.78 -28.52 0.99
CA VAL A 109 -7.82 -27.93 0.14
C VAL A 109 -7.15 -27.20 -1.01
N ALA A 110 -7.55 -27.49 -2.24
CA ALA A 110 -6.95 -26.93 -3.44
C ALA A 110 -8.01 -26.65 -4.52
N PRO A 111 -7.94 -25.52 -5.24
CA PRO A 111 -8.73 -25.37 -6.46
C PRO A 111 -8.21 -26.30 -7.54
N VAL A 112 -9.09 -26.73 -8.46
CA VAL A 112 -8.72 -27.64 -9.56
C VAL A 112 -7.52 -27.14 -10.37
N ARG A 113 -7.41 -25.82 -10.57
CA ARG A 113 -6.27 -25.17 -11.23
C ARG A 113 -4.92 -25.48 -10.56
N ALA A 114 -4.89 -25.64 -9.24
CA ALA A 114 -3.68 -26.00 -8.51
C ALA A 114 -3.38 -27.50 -8.60
N VAL A 115 -4.43 -28.34 -8.64
CA VAL A 115 -4.32 -29.81 -8.66
C VAL A 115 -3.83 -30.32 -10.01
N ILE A 116 -4.34 -29.77 -11.10
CA ILE A 116 -3.92 -30.14 -12.46
C ILE A 116 -2.53 -29.61 -12.82
N HIS A 117 -1.98 -28.70 -12.02
CA HIS A 117 -0.69 -28.08 -12.30
C HIS A 117 0.47 -28.93 -11.75
N ARG A 118 1.30 -29.45 -12.66
CA ARG A 118 2.57 -30.09 -12.33
C ARG A 118 3.59 -29.07 -11.84
N PHE A 119 4.34 -29.43 -10.81
CA PHE A 119 5.46 -28.64 -10.30
C PHE A 119 6.75 -29.47 -10.33
N ILE A 120 7.89 -28.79 -10.17
CA ILE A 120 9.22 -29.43 -10.22
C ILE A 120 9.36 -30.41 -9.05
N ALA A 121 9.64 -31.67 -9.34
CA ALA A 121 9.63 -32.75 -8.35
C ALA A 121 10.67 -32.57 -7.23
N SER A 122 11.74 -31.80 -7.44
CA SER A 122 12.75 -31.53 -6.41
C SER A 122 12.29 -30.54 -5.33
N LEU A 123 11.18 -29.83 -5.55
CA LEU A 123 10.68 -28.82 -4.63
C LEU A 123 10.27 -29.42 -3.29
N ALA A 124 10.58 -28.68 -2.23
CA ALA A 124 10.33 -29.05 -0.85
C ALA A 124 10.83 -30.46 -0.48
N LYS A 125 11.93 -30.97 -1.07
CA LYS A 125 12.56 -32.25 -0.67
C LYS A 125 13.76 -32.09 0.28
N LYS A 126 14.35 -30.90 0.33
CA LYS A 126 15.46 -30.55 1.24
C LYS A 126 14.91 -29.85 2.47
N GLU A 127 15.46 -30.15 3.65
CA GLU A 127 15.12 -29.47 4.89
C GLU A 127 15.28 -27.95 4.77
N LEU A 128 14.36 -27.22 5.40
CA LEU A 128 14.40 -25.75 5.43
C LEU A 128 15.48 -25.29 6.39
N TRP A 129 16.22 -24.26 5.97
CA TRP A 129 17.01 -23.48 6.92
C TRP A 129 16.07 -22.68 7.80
N THR A 130 16.31 -22.76 9.11
CA THR A 130 15.67 -21.91 10.11
C THR A 130 16.68 -20.92 10.66
N LEU A 131 16.20 -19.74 11.00
CA LEU A 131 16.93 -18.70 11.72
C LEU A 131 16.45 -18.70 13.17
N GLU A 132 17.39 -18.73 14.11
CA GLU A 132 17.16 -18.64 15.54
C GLU A 132 18.29 -17.84 16.20
N ILE A 133 17.98 -17.13 17.29
CA ILE A 133 18.98 -16.43 18.10
C ILE A 133 19.96 -17.45 18.71
N GLY A 134 21.25 -17.16 18.64
CA GLY A 134 22.34 -18.04 19.12
C GLY A 134 22.76 -19.13 18.13
N GLN A 135 22.27 -19.08 16.89
CA GLN A 135 22.66 -20.02 15.84
C GLN A 135 24.01 -19.63 15.21
N GLU A 136 24.95 -20.57 15.15
CA GLU A 136 26.20 -20.42 14.39
C GLU A 136 25.94 -20.64 12.89
N ILE A 137 25.98 -19.55 12.12
CA ILE A 137 25.83 -19.52 10.66
C ILE A 137 26.64 -18.35 10.10
N GLY A 138 27.46 -18.61 9.09
CA GLY A 138 28.27 -17.54 8.49
C GLY A 138 27.42 -16.57 7.66
N LEU A 139 27.71 -15.26 7.75
CA LEU A 139 27.02 -14.21 6.98
C LEU A 139 27.01 -14.53 5.47
N THR A 140 28.16 -14.94 4.93
CA THR A 140 28.32 -15.26 3.50
C THR A 140 27.49 -16.49 3.11
N GLU A 141 27.37 -17.47 4.00
CA GLU A 141 26.58 -18.68 3.77
C GLU A 141 25.09 -18.34 3.70
N LEU A 142 24.61 -17.49 4.62
CA LEU A 142 23.23 -17.00 4.57
C LEU A 142 22.92 -16.24 3.28
N ILE A 143 23.81 -15.34 2.85
CA ILE A 143 23.64 -14.56 1.61
C ILE A 143 23.55 -15.47 0.38
N ASN A 144 24.43 -16.46 0.29
CA ASN A 144 24.42 -17.43 -0.81
C ASN A 144 23.11 -18.24 -0.79
N HIS A 145 22.69 -18.71 0.40
CA HIS A 145 21.46 -19.46 0.55
C HIS A 145 20.22 -18.65 0.15
N LEU A 146 20.09 -17.39 0.59
CA LEU A 146 19.01 -16.50 0.18
C LEU A 146 19.00 -16.30 -1.35
N THR A 147 20.17 -16.14 -1.97
CA THR A 147 20.28 -15.99 -3.43
C THR A 147 19.84 -17.27 -4.17
N GLU A 148 20.24 -18.45 -3.69
CA GLU A 148 19.81 -19.75 -4.24
C GLU A 148 18.29 -19.95 -4.12
N LEU A 149 17.69 -19.43 -3.06
CA LEU A 149 16.24 -19.43 -2.81
C LEU A 149 15.48 -18.34 -3.57
N SER A 150 16.16 -17.66 -4.50
CA SER A 150 15.61 -16.62 -5.36
C SER A 150 15.17 -15.35 -4.63
N PHE A 151 15.82 -15.00 -3.52
CA PHE A 151 15.67 -13.67 -2.92
C PHE A 151 16.43 -12.63 -3.75
N THR A 152 15.89 -11.41 -3.82
CA THR A 152 16.48 -10.29 -4.55
C THR A 152 17.29 -9.41 -3.61
N ARG A 153 18.58 -9.22 -3.92
CA ARG A 153 19.45 -8.33 -3.14
C ARG A 153 19.16 -6.87 -3.49
N THR A 154 18.93 -6.05 -2.48
CA THR A 154 18.60 -4.62 -2.60
C THR A 154 19.40 -3.79 -1.59
N ASP A 155 19.36 -2.46 -1.72
CA ASP A 155 19.93 -1.55 -0.72
C ASP A 155 19.00 -1.37 0.50
N LEU A 156 17.70 -1.45 0.26
CA LEU A 156 16.62 -1.29 1.23
C LEU A 156 15.56 -2.35 0.97
N VAL A 157 15.16 -3.05 2.04
CA VAL A 157 14.11 -4.06 1.94
C VAL A 157 12.76 -3.38 2.03
N GLU A 158 11.99 -3.46 0.95
CA GLU A 158 10.66 -2.88 0.85
C GLU A 158 9.59 -3.94 0.60
N LYS A 159 9.96 -5.04 -0.06
CA LYS A 159 9.03 -6.09 -0.52
C LYS A 159 9.45 -7.47 -0.05
N ARG A 160 8.47 -8.36 0.04
CA ARG A 160 8.67 -9.78 0.34
C ARG A 160 9.55 -10.45 -0.71
N GLY A 161 10.53 -11.23 -0.26
CA GLY A 161 11.54 -11.86 -1.08
C GLY A 161 12.75 -10.97 -1.37
N GLU A 162 12.87 -9.81 -0.72
CA GLU A 162 14.06 -8.97 -0.78
C GLU A 162 14.94 -9.16 0.46
N PHE A 163 16.24 -8.92 0.29
CA PHE A 163 17.17 -8.81 1.39
C PHE A 163 18.23 -7.73 1.13
N ALA A 164 18.75 -7.13 2.19
CA ALA A 164 19.84 -6.16 2.16
C ALA A 164 20.93 -6.57 3.15
N VAL A 165 22.18 -6.25 2.84
CA VAL A 165 23.36 -6.61 3.66
C VAL A 165 24.14 -5.35 3.98
N ARG A 166 24.41 -5.11 5.26
CA ARG A 166 25.06 -3.90 5.77
C ARG A 166 26.04 -4.26 6.90
N GLY A 167 27.30 -4.45 6.55
CA GLY A 167 28.30 -4.91 7.52
C GLY A 167 27.90 -6.28 8.11
N GLY A 168 27.69 -6.33 9.42
CA GLY A 168 27.20 -7.52 10.15
C GLY A 168 25.68 -7.68 10.15
N ILE A 169 24.91 -6.78 9.55
CA ILE A 169 23.45 -6.81 9.57
C ILE A 169 22.89 -7.34 8.25
N VAL A 170 21.91 -8.24 8.33
CA VAL A 170 21.10 -8.70 7.20
C VAL A 170 19.63 -8.39 7.45
N ASP A 171 19.06 -7.50 6.64
CA ASP A 171 17.62 -7.27 6.59
C ASP A 171 17.01 -8.23 5.57
N VAL A 172 15.96 -8.97 5.91
CA VAL A 172 15.28 -9.91 5.01
C VAL A 172 13.77 -9.85 5.19
N PHE A 173 13.03 -9.83 4.09
CA PHE A 173 11.57 -9.95 4.13
C PHE A 173 11.12 -11.32 3.65
N LEU A 174 10.82 -12.22 4.58
CA LEU A 174 10.35 -13.57 4.27
C LEU A 174 8.95 -13.54 3.61
N PRO A 175 8.67 -14.42 2.64
CA PRO A 175 7.45 -14.34 1.81
C PRO A 175 6.14 -14.61 2.57
N LEU A 176 6.18 -15.33 3.69
CA LEU A 176 5.02 -15.57 4.55
C LEU A 176 5.00 -14.74 5.83
N ALA A 177 6.07 -13.97 6.11
CA ALA A 177 6.11 -13.14 7.31
C ALA A 177 5.25 -11.88 7.14
N MET A 178 4.67 -11.42 8.25
CA MET A 178 3.92 -10.16 8.27
C MET A 178 4.87 -8.97 8.19
N HIS A 179 5.96 -9.00 8.95
CA HIS A 179 7.00 -7.98 8.99
C HIS A 179 8.35 -8.53 8.50
N PRO A 180 9.19 -7.70 7.89
CA PRO A 180 10.58 -8.06 7.62
C PRO A 180 11.38 -8.17 8.91
N VAL A 181 12.52 -8.84 8.83
CA VAL A 181 13.35 -9.23 9.95
C VAL A 181 14.75 -8.70 9.75
N ARG A 182 15.30 -8.07 10.78
CA ARG A 182 16.70 -7.68 10.90
C ARG A 182 17.45 -8.74 11.69
N ILE A 183 18.54 -9.23 11.11
CA ILE A 183 19.42 -10.25 11.70
C ILE A 183 20.76 -9.56 11.97
N ASP A 184 21.14 -9.47 13.24
CA ASP A 184 22.44 -8.94 13.64
C ASP A 184 23.42 -10.07 13.95
N PHE A 185 24.62 -9.99 13.37
CA PHE A 185 25.66 -11.01 13.50
C PHE A 185 26.81 -10.53 14.36
N PHE A 186 27.25 -11.38 15.29
CA PHE A 186 28.53 -11.26 15.97
C PHE A 186 29.49 -12.35 15.49
N GLY A 187 30.36 -12.00 14.53
CA GLY A 187 31.19 -13.01 13.86
C GLY A 187 30.34 -13.91 12.96
N ASP A 188 30.23 -15.19 13.33
CA ASP A 188 29.42 -16.20 12.63
C ASP A 188 28.24 -16.68 13.49
N GLU A 189 27.80 -15.89 14.48
CA GLU A 189 26.65 -16.19 15.34
C GLU A 189 25.57 -15.12 15.19
N ILE A 190 24.29 -15.54 15.12
CA ILE A 190 23.14 -14.63 15.17
C ILE A 190 22.95 -14.15 16.62
N GLU A 191 23.28 -12.89 16.89
CA GLU A 191 23.15 -12.29 18.23
C GLU A 191 21.73 -11.77 18.47
N GLU A 192 21.16 -11.06 17.50
CA GLU A 192 19.82 -10.48 17.59
C GLU A 192 18.99 -10.77 16.35
N LEU A 193 17.68 -10.94 16.57
CA LEU A 193 16.71 -11.17 15.50
C LEU A 193 15.43 -10.40 15.84
N GLN A 194 15.14 -9.34 15.08
CA GLN A 194 14.09 -8.36 15.40
C GLN A 194 13.20 -8.08 14.19
N TYR A 195 11.91 -7.89 14.41
CA TYR A 195 11.05 -7.36 13.35
C TYR A 195 11.36 -5.88 13.10
N PHE A 196 11.11 -5.38 11.89
CA PHE A 196 11.19 -3.95 11.61
C PHE A 196 10.07 -3.50 10.66
N GLU A 197 9.79 -2.19 10.65
CA GLU A 197 8.76 -1.61 9.79
C GLU A 197 9.35 -1.10 8.46
N VAL A 198 8.73 -1.42 7.33
CA VAL A 198 9.25 -1.03 6.00
C VAL A 198 9.29 0.49 5.82
N ALA A 199 8.32 1.21 6.40
CA ALA A 199 8.14 2.65 6.18
C ALA A 199 9.30 3.51 6.72
N ASP A 200 9.93 3.09 7.81
CA ASP A 200 11.00 3.82 8.48
C ASP A 200 12.28 3.00 8.71
N GLN A 201 12.22 1.69 8.43
CA GLN A 201 13.34 0.74 8.54
C GLN A 201 13.86 0.57 9.96
N ARG A 202 13.03 0.87 10.97
CA ARG A 202 13.39 0.72 12.39
C ARG A 202 12.82 -0.54 12.99
N THR A 203 13.62 -1.13 13.86
CA THR A 203 13.27 -2.34 14.59
C THR A 203 12.12 -2.10 15.58
N SER A 204 11.40 -3.17 15.86
CA SER A 204 10.25 -3.20 16.76
C SER A 204 10.47 -4.27 17.83
N GLU A 205 9.66 -5.33 17.83
CA GLU A 205 9.74 -6.39 18.81
C GLU A 205 10.74 -7.48 18.39
N PRO A 206 11.42 -8.14 19.35
CA PRO A 206 12.29 -9.27 19.05
C PRO A 206 11.45 -10.44 18.55
N VAL A 207 12.02 -11.19 17.62
CA VAL A 207 11.39 -12.40 17.11
C VAL A 207 11.52 -13.51 18.16
N VAL A 208 10.42 -14.19 18.42
CA VAL A 208 10.36 -15.31 19.36
C VAL A 208 10.24 -16.63 18.57
N GLY A 209 11.26 -17.48 18.72
CA GLY A 209 11.30 -18.81 18.11
C GLY A 209 12.01 -18.83 16.74
N LYS A 210 11.76 -19.90 15.99
CA LYS A 210 12.44 -20.19 14.72
C LYS A 210 11.69 -19.61 13.53
N LEU A 211 12.43 -18.98 12.61
CA LEU A 211 11.88 -18.55 11.32
C LEU A 211 12.42 -19.42 10.18
N ALA A 212 11.53 -20.06 9.44
CA ALA A 212 11.93 -20.85 8.27
C ALA A 212 12.09 -19.97 7.01
N ILE A 213 13.18 -20.19 6.27
CA ILE A 213 13.45 -19.48 5.01
C ILE A 213 12.87 -20.29 3.85
N LEU A 214 11.72 -19.87 3.35
CA LEU A 214 11.06 -20.48 2.19
C LEU A 214 11.59 -19.90 0.87
N PRO A 215 11.69 -20.70 -0.20
CA PRO A 215 12.00 -20.19 -1.53
C PRO A 215 10.96 -19.20 -2.04
N CYS A 216 11.42 -18.17 -2.75
CA CYS A 216 10.54 -17.15 -3.34
C CYS A 216 9.96 -17.56 -4.70
N ARG A 217 10.51 -18.61 -5.32
CA ARG A 217 10.15 -19.09 -6.67
C ARG A 217 10.14 -20.62 -6.73
N GLU A 218 9.34 -21.18 -7.64
CA GLU A 218 9.31 -22.62 -7.90
C GLU A 218 10.44 -23.05 -8.85
N LEU A 219 10.92 -22.17 -9.73
CA LEU A 219 12.10 -22.42 -10.55
C LEU A 219 13.35 -21.88 -9.83
N LEU A 220 14.17 -22.76 -9.26
CA LEU A 220 15.45 -22.38 -8.64
C LEU A 220 16.60 -22.50 -9.64
N LEU A 221 17.50 -21.51 -9.70
CA LEU A 221 18.57 -21.42 -10.70
C LEU A 221 19.78 -22.31 -10.37
N THR A 222 19.58 -23.62 -10.32
CA THR A 222 20.65 -24.60 -10.15
C THR A 222 21.59 -24.64 -11.36
N ASP A 223 22.83 -25.11 -11.17
CA ASP A 223 23.80 -25.23 -12.26
C ASP A 223 23.27 -26.05 -13.46
N ALA A 224 22.50 -27.11 -13.19
CA ALA A 224 21.86 -27.91 -14.23
C ALA A 224 20.86 -27.10 -15.08
N ILE A 225 20.06 -26.23 -14.44
CA ILE A 225 19.11 -25.34 -15.12
C ILE A 225 19.86 -24.28 -15.94
N ARG A 226 20.93 -23.70 -15.39
CA ARG A 226 21.76 -22.71 -16.07
C ARG A 226 22.43 -23.28 -17.32
N GLU A 227 23.01 -24.48 -17.21
CA GLU A 227 23.60 -25.18 -18.36
C GLU A 227 22.55 -25.54 -19.42
N ARG A 228 21.34 -25.92 -19.01
CA ARG A 228 20.24 -26.23 -19.94
C ARG A 228 19.76 -24.96 -20.65
N ALA A 229 19.62 -23.84 -19.96
CA ALA A 229 19.27 -22.55 -20.56
C ALA A 229 20.32 -22.09 -21.60
N GLU A 230 21.61 -22.24 -21.28
CA GLU A 230 22.72 -21.89 -22.18
C GLU A 230 22.68 -22.70 -23.48
N LYS A 231 22.30 -23.98 -23.42
CA LYS A 231 22.13 -24.85 -24.60
C LYS A 231 20.91 -24.48 -25.44
N LEU A 232 19.85 -23.96 -24.81
CA LEU A 232 18.56 -23.69 -25.45
C LEU A 232 18.48 -22.29 -26.06
N LYS A 233 19.31 -21.33 -25.64
CA LYS A 233 19.24 -19.93 -26.13
C LYS A 233 19.36 -19.79 -27.65
N SER A 234 20.13 -20.67 -28.29
CA SER A 234 20.32 -20.68 -29.75
C SER A 234 19.15 -21.33 -30.49
N GLN A 235 18.36 -22.16 -29.81
CA GLN A 235 17.22 -22.87 -30.38
C GLN A 235 15.93 -22.06 -30.30
N TYR A 236 15.79 -21.18 -29.31
CA TYR A 236 14.59 -20.37 -29.06
C TYR A 236 14.88 -18.86 -29.04
N PRO A 237 15.03 -18.20 -30.21
CA PRO A 237 15.31 -16.77 -30.28
C PRO A 237 14.26 -15.87 -29.59
N SER A 238 12.99 -16.30 -29.58
CA SER A 238 11.88 -15.58 -28.94
C SER A 238 11.97 -15.54 -27.41
N ALA A 239 12.75 -16.44 -26.80
CA ALA A 239 13.01 -16.55 -25.37
C ALA A 239 14.45 -16.16 -25.00
N LEU A 240 15.26 -15.67 -25.96
CA LEU A 240 16.69 -15.45 -25.79
C LEU A 240 17.00 -14.53 -24.61
N GLU A 241 16.25 -13.45 -24.44
CA GLU A 241 16.48 -12.50 -23.33
C GLU A 241 16.32 -13.17 -21.95
N ILE A 242 15.29 -14.00 -21.78
CA ILE A 242 15.01 -14.72 -20.53
C ILE A 242 16.04 -15.84 -20.34
N LEU A 243 16.30 -16.64 -21.38
CA LEU A 243 17.25 -17.75 -21.33
C LEU A 243 18.69 -17.30 -21.07
N ASP A 244 19.12 -16.18 -21.66
CA ASP A 244 20.47 -15.62 -21.44
C ASP A 244 20.64 -15.17 -19.99
N LYS A 245 19.64 -14.48 -19.42
CA LYS A 245 19.65 -14.08 -18.01
C LYS A 245 19.63 -15.30 -17.07
N ILE A 246 18.81 -16.32 -17.36
CA ILE A 246 18.80 -17.58 -16.59
C ILE A 246 20.17 -18.28 -16.65
N ALA A 247 20.80 -18.37 -17.83
CA ALA A 247 22.12 -18.97 -17.98
C ALA A 247 23.18 -18.25 -17.13
N GLN A 248 23.08 -16.92 -17.04
CA GLN A 248 23.95 -16.08 -16.20
C GLN A 248 23.63 -16.19 -14.70
N GLY A 249 22.56 -16.90 -14.30
CA GLY A 249 22.13 -17.02 -12.91
C GLY A 249 21.33 -15.82 -12.41
N MET A 250 20.78 -15.01 -13.31
CA MET A 250 19.94 -13.86 -12.97
C MET A 250 18.47 -14.24 -12.99
N ILE A 251 17.77 -13.84 -11.93
CA ILE A 251 16.32 -14.01 -11.78
C ILE A 251 15.60 -12.99 -12.66
N VAL A 252 14.57 -13.44 -13.38
CA VAL A 252 13.78 -12.58 -14.28
C VAL A 252 12.30 -12.87 -14.15
N GLU A 253 11.49 -11.85 -14.41
CA GLU A 253 10.04 -11.99 -14.44
C GLU A 253 9.62 -12.87 -15.63
N GLY A 254 8.65 -13.75 -15.40
CA GLY A 254 8.15 -14.72 -16.37
C GLY A 254 9.04 -15.95 -16.58
N MET A 255 10.15 -16.13 -15.85
CA MET A 255 11.03 -17.29 -16.05
C MET A 255 10.33 -18.65 -15.84
N GLU A 256 9.30 -18.69 -14.99
CA GLU A 256 8.48 -19.87 -14.73
C GLU A 256 7.79 -20.41 -15.99
N SER A 257 7.56 -19.56 -17.01
CA SER A 257 6.96 -19.98 -18.28
C SER A 257 7.82 -20.93 -19.09
N LEU A 258 9.12 -20.99 -18.78
CA LEU A 258 10.10 -21.84 -19.44
C LEU A 258 10.41 -23.12 -18.65
N ILE A 259 9.74 -23.36 -17.51
CA ILE A 259 9.90 -24.59 -16.72
C ILE A 259 9.87 -25.86 -17.57
N PRO A 260 8.90 -26.06 -18.50
CA PRO A 260 8.87 -27.26 -19.34
C PRO A 260 10.13 -27.48 -20.18
N LEU A 261 10.81 -26.39 -20.56
CA LEU A 261 12.06 -26.50 -21.32
C LEU A 261 13.27 -26.81 -20.46
N LEU A 262 13.24 -26.37 -19.21
CA LEU A 262 14.39 -26.37 -18.30
C LEU A 262 14.46 -27.64 -17.44
N THR A 263 13.37 -28.39 -17.31
CA THR A 263 13.35 -29.68 -16.60
C THR A 263 12.26 -30.61 -17.14
N ASP A 264 12.49 -31.92 -17.00
CA ASP A 264 11.52 -32.96 -17.37
C ASP A 264 10.98 -33.71 -16.13
N ASP A 265 11.45 -33.36 -14.93
CA ASP A 265 11.13 -34.03 -13.66
C ASP A 265 9.99 -33.31 -12.92
N PHE A 266 8.79 -33.88 -12.98
CA PHE A 266 7.55 -33.29 -12.51
C PHE A 266 6.79 -34.20 -11.55
N GLU A 267 6.14 -33.59 -10.56
CA GLU A 267 5.19 -34.23 -9.65
C GLU A 267 3.92 -33.37 -9.56
N THR A 268 2.85 -33.97 -9.04
CA THR A 268 1.60 -33.29 -8.72
C THR A 268 1.38 -33.24 -7.21
N ILE A 269 0.37 -32.49 -6.75
CA ILE A 269 -0.02 -32.52 -5.33
C ILE A 269 -0.50 -33.92 -4.93
N LEU A 270 -1.07 -34.70 -5.86
CA LEU A 270 -1.52 -36.08 -5.62
C LEU A 270 -0.34 -36.98 -5.22
N ASP A 271 0.82 -36.81 -5.86
CA ASP A 271 2.06 -37.55 -5.52
C ASP A 271 2.57 -37.23 -4.11
N ARG A 272 2.31 -36.01 -3.63
CA ARG A 272 2.79 -35.50 -2.34
C ARG A 272 1.85 -35.77 -1.19
N MET A 273 0.62 -36.19 -1.47
CA MET A 273 -0.32 -36.55 -0.42
C MET A 273 0.14 -37.82 0.32
N PRO A 274 -0.07 -37.92 1.64
CA PRO A 274 0.29 -39.11 2.40
C PRO A 274 -0.41 -40.37 1.91
N GLN A 275 0.17 -41.53 2.21
CA GLN A 275 -0.40 -42.82 1.81
C GLN A 275 -1.79 -43.03 2.45
N GLY A 276 -2.75 -43.53 1.68
CA GLY A 276 -4.13 -43.73 2.14
C GLY A 276 -5.04 -42.49 2.01
N THR A 277 -4.58 -41.46 1.31
CA THR A 277 -5.37 -40.25 1.01
C THR A 277 -6.62 -40.56 0.19
N GLU A 278 -7.73 -39.92 0.53
CA GLU A 278 -8.97 -39.93 -0.23
C GLU A 278 -9.22 -38.54 -0.86
N VAL A 279 -9.64 -38.51 -2.13
CA VAL A 279 -9.87 -37.28 -2.91
C VAL A 279 -11.36 -36.95 -2.87
N PHE A 280 -11.69 -35.72 -2.47
CA PHE A 280 -13.04 -35.19 -2.43
C PHE A 280 -13.22 -34.09 -3.48
N PHE A 281 -14.08 -34.31 -4.47
CA PHE A 281 -14.53 -33.27 -5.40
C PHE A 281 -15.75 -32.56 -4.84
N ILE A 282 -15.71 -31.22 -4.78
CA ILE A 282 -16.89 -30.39 -4.50
C ILE A 282 -17.46 -29.90 -5.82
N ASP A 283 -18.66 -30.37 -6.17
CA ASP A 283 -19.31 -30.17 -7.47
C ASP A 283 -18.47 -30.69 -8.65
N ASP A 284 -18.37 -32.01 -8.78
CA ASP A 284 -17.48 -32.69 -9.75
C ASP A 284 -17.74 -32.32 -11.22
N GLU A 285 -19.01 -32.16 -11.62
CA GLU A 285 -19.36 -31.69 -12.97
C GLU A 285 -18.83 -30.27 -13.26
N ARG A 286 -18.93 -29.38 -12.27
CA ARG A 286 -18.41 -28.01 -12.40
C ARG A 286 -16.89 -28.01 -12.51
N ILE A 287 -16.22 -28.86 -11.73
CA ILE A 287 -14.76 -29.05 -11.78
C ILE A 287 -14.32 -29.58 -13.16
N ARG A 288 -15.08 -30.51 -13.75
CA ARG A 288 -14.80 -31.04 -15.08
C ARG A 288 -14.90 -29.97 -16.16
N SER A 289 -15.98 -29.18 -16.16
CA SER A 289 -16.13 -28.05 -17.10
C SER A 289 -14.99 -27.06 -16.93
N ARG A 290 -14.69 -26.68 -15.67
CA ARG A 290 -13.63 -25.73 -15.34
C ARG A 290 -12.25 -26.17 -15.81
N THR A 291 -11.96 -27.46 -15.71
CA THR A 291 -10.70 -28.05 -16.21
C THR A 291 -10.55 -27.84 -17.71
N ALA A 292 -11.62 -28.04 -18.48
CA ALA A 292 -11.61 -27.83 -19.93
C ALA A 292 -11.33 -26.36 -20.27
N ASP A 293 -12.03 -25.42 -19.64
CA ASP A 293 -11.84 -23.98 -19.87
C ASP A 293 -10.40 -23.52 -19.58
N LEU A 294 -9.79 -24.07 -18.52
CA LEU A 294 -8.42 -23.74 -18.10
C LEU A 294 -7.38 -24.20 -19.14
N ILE A 295 -7.58 -25.38 -19.74
CA ILE A 295 -6.66 -25.93 -20.74
C ILE A 295 -6.75 -25.12 -22.03
N GLU A 296 -7.97 -24.85 -22.48
CA GLU A 296 -8.23 -24.03 -23.67
C GLU A 296 -7.60 -22.64 -23.51
N THR A 297 -7.85 -21.98 -22.38
CA THR A 297 -7.28 -20.64 -22.13
C THR A 297 -5.75 -20.68 -22.02
N ASN A 298 -5.17 -21.72 -21.40
CA ASN A 298 -3.71 -21.83 -21.33
C ASN A 298 -3.08 -22.01 -22.71
N GLN A 299 -3.72 -22.76 -23.62
CA GLN A 299 -3.28 -22.89 -25.01
C GLN A 299 -3.35 -21.55 -25.75
N GLU A 300 -4.45 -20.81 -25.62
CA GLU A 300 -4.57 -19.48 -26.23
C GLU A 300 -3.49 -18.51 -25.74
N PHE A 301 -3.16 -18.53 -24.44
CA PHE A 301 -2.11 -17.68 -23.87
C PHE A 301 -0.71 -18.07 -24.32
N LEU A 302 -0.43 -19.38 -24.44
CA LEU A 302 0.82 -19.87 -24.96
C LEU A 302 1.02 -19.39 -26.40
N GLU A 303 -0.02 -19.52 -27.24
CA GLU A 303 0.00 -19.00 -28.60
C GLU A 303 0.17 -17.48 -28.61
N ALA A 304 -0.61 -16.71 -27.84
CA ALA A 304 -0.52 -15.26 -27.82
C ALA A 304 0.84 -14.72 -27.30
N SER A 305 1.37 -15.30 -26.22
CA SER A 305 2.57 -14.77 -25.53
C SER A 305 3.88 -15.15 -26.22
N TRP A 306 3.86 -16.18 -27.06
CA TRP A 306 5.07 -16.74 -27.66
C TRP A 306 5.02 -16.87 -29.19
N SER A 307 3.90 -16.48 -29.84
CA SER A 307 3.83 -16.36 -31.29
C SER A 307 4.53 -15.09 -31.80
N ASN A 308 5.85 -15.18 -31.99
CA ASN A 308 6.56 -14.15 -32.74
C ASN A 308 6.40 -14.38 -34.25
N ALA A 309 5.29 -13.92 -34.82
CA ALA A 309 5.20 -13.65 -36.26
C ALA A 309 6.12 -12.47 -36.69
N ALA A 310 6.67 -11.71 -35.75
CA ALA A 310 7.43 -10.48 -35.99
C ALA A 310 8.95 -10.66 -36.20
N ILE A 311 9.53 -11.83 -35.91
CA ILE A 311 10.94 -12.12 -36.17
C ILE A 311 10.99 -13.50 -36.83
N GLY A 312 11.31 -13.55 -38.11
CA GLY A 312 11.26 -14.76 -38.97
C GLY A 312 12.23 -15.90 -38.60
N GLY A 313 12.35 -16.24 -37.31
CA GLY A 313 13.05 -17.40 -36.78
C GLY A 313 12.07 -18.51 -36.44
N VAL A 314 12.21 -19.66 -37.10
CA VAL A 314 11.40 -20.86 -36.92
C VAL A 314 11.82 -21.59 -35.64
N ALA A 315 10.98 -21.54 -34.61
CA ALA A 315 10.50 -22.67 -33.79
C ALA A 315 9.60 -22.10 -32.67
N PRO A 316 8.27 -22.33 -32.68
CA PRO A 316 7.46 -22.07 -31.49
C PRO A 316 8.03 -22.91 -30.32
N LEU A 317 7.92 -22.40 -29.10
CA LEU A 317 8.18 -23.22 -27.90
C LEU A 317 7.45 -24.56 -28.06
N PRO A 318 8.07 -25.71 -27.75
CA PRO A 318 7.42 -27.01 -27.87
C PRO A 318 6.13 -27.03 -27.06
N VAL A 319 5.01 -26.91 -27.79
CA VAL A 319 3.64 -26.88 -27.27
C VAL A 319 3.25 -28.21 -26.62
N GLU A 320 4.03 -29.27 -26.87
CA GLU A 320 3.74 -30.64 -26.44
C GLU A 320 4.04 -30.89 -24.95
N GLN A 321 4.87 -30.07 -24.30
CA GLN A 321 5.23 -30.23 -22.88
C GLN A 321 4.41 -29.28 -22.00
N VAL A 322 3.14 -29.61 -21.79
CA VAL A 322 2.21 -28.82 -20.97
C VAL A 322 2.35 -29.21 -19.49
N THR A 323 2.38 -28.22 -18.59
CA THR A 323 2.40 -28.48 -17.13
C THR A 323 1.01 -28.77 -16.56
N TYR A 324 -0.06 -28.43 -17.27
CA TYR A 324 -1.45 -28.78 -16.90
C TYR A 324 -1.83 -30.16 -17.39
N LEU A 325 -2.42 -30.95 -16.48
CA LEU A 325 -3.12 -32.19 -16.78
C LEU A 325 -4.50 -31.89 -17.34
N ASP A 326 -4.89 -32.58 -18.41
CA ASP A 326 -6.29 -32.62 -18.80
C ASP A 326 -7.13 -33.49 -17.84
N TRP A 327 -8.46 -33.43 -17.99
CA TRP A 327 -9.36 -34.19 -17.11
C TRP A 327 -9.07 -35.69 -17.13
N LYS A 328 -8.74 -36.24 -18.30
CA LYS A 328 -8.45 -37.67 -18.44
C LYS A 328 -7.12 -38.01 -17.77
N ALA A 329 -6.08 -37.21 -17.99
CA ALA A 329 -4.78 -37.37 -17.38
C ALA A 329 -4.84 -37.22 -15.86
N LEU A 330 -5.69 -36.34 -15.32
CA LEU A 330 -5.96 -36.25 -13.88
C LEU A 330 -6.59 -37.55 -13.35
N GLN A 331 -7.57 -38.12 -14.07
CA GLN A 331 -8.19 -39.40 -13.69
C GLN A 331 -7.19 -40.56 -13.75
N ASP A 332 -6.39 -40.62 -14.80
CA ASP A 332 -5.34 -41.62 -14.98
C ASP A 332 -4.31 -41.54 -13.83
N GLU A 333 -3.98 -40.32 -13.38
CA GLU A 333 -3.06 -40.08 -12.27
C GLU A 333 -3.62 -40.52 -10.91
N ILE A 334 -4.89 -40.19 -10.63
CA ILE A 334 -5.61 -40.66 -9.44
C ILE A 334 -5.66 -42.20 -9.41
N ALA A 335 -5.94 -42.83 -10.56
CA ALA A 335 -5.97 -44.28 -10.69
C ALA A 335 -4.57 -44.91 -10.51
N ARG A 336 -3.52 -44.29 -11.08
CA ARG A 336 -2.12 -44.72 -10.92
C ARG A 336 -1.71 -44.76 -9.46
N LEU A 337 -2.13 -43.77 -8.68
CA LEU A 337 -1.84 -43.65 -7.24
C LEU A 337 -2.82 -44.46 -6.35
N SER A 338 -3.83 -45.11 -6.95
CA SER A 338 -4.86 -45.88 -6.23
C SER A 338 -5.58 -45.07 -5.15
N LEU A 339 -5.84 -43.79 -5.42
CA LEU A 339 -6.52 -42.88 -4.51
C LEU A 339 -8.05 -43.05 -4.63
N PRO A 340 -8.77 -43.37 -3.54
CA PRO A 340 -10.23 -43.38 -3.55
C PRO A 340 -10.78 -41.99 -3.86
N VAL A 341 -11.87 -41.92 -4.62
CA VAL A 341 -12.51 -40.67 -5.03
C VAL A 341 -13.93 -40.62 -4.51
N ARG A 342 -14.32 -39.44 -4.00
CA ARG A 342 -15.68 -39.12 -3.61
C ARG A 342 -16.09 -37.75 -4.14
N ALA A 343 -17.38 -37.54 -4.37
CA ALA A 343 -17.94 -36.25 -4.75
C ALA A 343 -19.03 -35.80 -3.76
N LEU A 344 -19.03 -34.51 -3.44
CA LEU A 344 -20.10 -33.81 -2.71
C LEU A 344 -20.80 -32.86 -3.69
N ASN A 345 -22.07 -33.13 -3.98
CA ASN A 345 -22.84 -32.40 -4.98
C ASN A 345 -24.15 -31.87 -4.37
N ALA A 346 -24.60 -30.70 -4.82
CA ALA A 346 -25.85 -30.10 -4.33
C ALA A 346 -27.10 -30.76 -4.93
N PHE A 347 -26.94 -31.42 -6.07
CA PHE A 347 -28.01 -32.11 -6.80
C PHE A 347 -27.48 -33.40 -7.41
N GLY A 348 -28.38 -34.36 -7.62
CA GLY A 348 -28.09 -35.65 -8.23
C GLY A 348 -29.36 -36.28 -8.76
N SER A 349 -29.23 -37.48 -9.34
CA SER A 349 -30.37 -38.27 -9.82
C SER A 349 -30.54 -39.50 -8.94
N ASP A 350 -31.77 -39.78 -8.52
CA ASP A 350 -32.13 -41.02 -7.80
C ASP A 350 -31.89 -42.29 -8.63
N LEU A 351 -31.62 -42.14 -9.94
CA LEU A 351 -31.27 -43.23 -10.84
C LEU A 351 -29.78 -43.59 -10.82
N ASP A 352 -28.94 -42.79 -10.17
CA ASP A 352 -27.51 -43.05 -10.02
C ASP A 352 -27.30 -43.94 -8.78
N GLU A 353 -27.04 -45.23 -8.99
CA GLU A 353 -26.88 -46.22 -7.91
C GLU A 353 -25.69 -45.90 -6.97
N ASP A 354 -24.75 -45.09 -7.44
CA ASP A 354 -23.58 -44.64 -6.68
C ASP A 354 -23.85 -43.35 -5.85
N ALA A 355 -25.00 -42.72 -6.03
CA ALA A 355 -25.40 -41.49 -5.35
C ALA A 355 -26.22 -41.75 -4.09
N ARG A 356 -25.85 -41.07 -3.00
CA ARG A 356 -26.55 -41.12 -1.72
C ARG A 356 -27.06 -39.74 -1.31
N PHE A 357 -28.37 -39.60 -1.19
CA PHE A 357 -29.01 -38.38 -0.70
C PHE A 357 -29.05 -38.42 0.82
N LEU A 358 -28.55 -37.36 1.46
CA LEU A 358 -28.64 -37.19 2.91
C LEU A 358 -29.86 -36.34 3.27
N ASP A 359 -30.55 -36.67 4.37
CA ASP A 359 -31.62 -35.86 4.94
C ASP A 359 -31.07 -34.61 5.68
N ILE A 360 -30.49 -33.71 4.90
CA ILE A 360 -29.95 -32.42 5.33
C ILE A 360 -30.50 -31.33 4.42
N SER A 361 -31.06 -30.29 5.02
CA SER A 361 -31.62 -29.12 4.33
C SER A 361 -30.83 -27.85 4.66
N ALA A 362 -30.68 -26.97 3.67
CA ALA A 362 -30.12 -25.63 3.88
C ALA A 362 -31.13 -24.73 4.61
N ILE A 363 -30.63 -23.73 5.34
CA ILE A 363 -31.49 -22.69 5.93
C ILE A 363 -31.80 -21.64 4.87
N ASP A 364 -33.08 -21.29 4.73
CA ASP A 364 -33.50 -20.22 3.82
C ASP A 364 -33.04 -18.83 4.32
N PRO A 365 -32.46 -17.98 3.44
CA PRO A 365 -31.98 -16.66 3.85
C PRO A 365 -33.12 -15.75 4.38
N MET A 366 -32.94 -15.20 5.59
CA MET A 366 -34.00 -14.47 6.28
C MET A 366 -34.01 -12.94 6.02
N ARG A 367 -33.00 -12.40 5.33
CA ARG A 367 -32.91 -10.99 4.91
C ARG A 367 -33.15 -9.98 6.05
N ALA A 368 -32.42 -10.15 7.14
CA ALA A 368 -32.47 -9.37 8.37
C ALA A 368 -33.80 -9.45 9.16
N ASN A 369 -34.64 -10.46 8.88
CA ASN A 369 -35.85 -10.71 9.66
C ASN A 369 -35.55 -11.50 10.95
N VAL A 370 -35.37 -10.78 12.05
CA VAL A 370 -35.08 -11.34 13.38
C VAL A 370 -36.26 -12.12 13.96
N GLU A 371 -37.49 -11.75 13.64
CA GLU A 371 -38.69 -12.48 14.10
C GLU A 371 -38.74 -13.87 13.48
N ALA A 372 -38.45 -13.98 12.17
CA ALA A 372 -38.35 -15.25 11.48
C ALA A 372 -37.24 -16.14 12.07
N LEU A 373 -36.11 -15.55 12.48
CA LEU A 373 -35.03 -16.28 13.17
C LEU A 373 -35.50 -16.85 14.51
N CYS A 374 -36.18 -16.04 15.33
CA CYS A 374 -36.69 -16.48 16.62
C CYS A 374 -37.70 -17.62 16.46
N GLU A 375 -38.55 -17.55 15.43
CA GLU A 375 -39.52 -18.61 15.13
C GLU A 375 -38.86 -19.91 14.65
N LEU A 376 -37.82 -19.81 13.81
CA LEU A 376 -37.05 -20.99 13.39
C LEU A 376 -36.38 -21.68 14.58
N LEU A 377 -35.75 -20.90 15.48
CA LEU A 377 -35.10 -21.43 16.68
C LEU A 377 -36.12 -22.05 17.64
N ARG A 378 -37.29 -21.43 17.81
CA ARG A 378 -38.41 -21.98 18.59
C ARG A 378 -38.87 -23.33 18.03
N THR A 379 -39.11 -23.39 16.72
CA THR A 379 -39.53 -24.63 16.04
C THR A 379 -38.49 -25.74 16.22
N GLY A 380 -37.20 -25.41 16.15
CA GLY A 380 -36.12 -26.37 16.40
C GLY A 380 -36.09 -26.91 17.84
N LEU A 381 -36.35 -26.06 18.83
CA LEU A 381 -36.46 -26.47 20.23
C LEU A 381 -37.68 -27.37 20.48
N GLU A 382 -38.83 -27.04 19.90
CA GLU A 382 -40.07 -27.83 19.99
C GLU A 382 -39.92 -29.21 19.32
N ALA A 383 -39.14 -29.29 18.24
CA ALA A 383 -38.78 -30.55 17.57
C ALA A 383 -37.72 -31.37 18.34
N HIS A 384 -37.30 -30.94 19.54
CA HIS A 384 -36.24 -31.58 20.34
C HIS A 384 -34.89 -31.73 19.61
N HIS A 385 -34.55 -30.77 18.74
CA HIS A 385 -33.24 -30.70 18.11
C HIS A 385 -32.20 -30.08 19.05
N SER A 386 -30.93 -30.40 18.80
CA SER A 386 -29.82 -29.61 19.31
C SER A 386 -29.71 -28.33 18.48
N VAL A 387 -29.99 -27.17 19.10
CA VAL A 387 -30.02 -25.87 18.43
C VAL A 387 -28.75 -25.08 18.72
N VAL A 388 -28.02 -24.69 17.67
CA VAL A 388 -26.78 -23.92 17.75
C VAL A 388 -26.89 -22.68 16.88
N PHE A 389 -26.60 -21.52 17.44
CA PHE A 389 -26.49 -20.24 16.73
C PHE A 389 -25.05 -19.73 16.81
N SER A 390 -24.41 -19.44 15.68
CA SER A 390 -23.05 -18.90 15.68
C SER A 390 -22.93 -17.49 15.09
N THR A 391 -22.15 -16.65 15.75
CA THR A 391 -21.80 -15.29 15.29
C THR A 391 -20.31 -15.18 15.02
N THR A 392 -19.89 -14.14 14.29
CA THR A 392 -18.47 -13.91 14.00
C THR A 392 -17.73 -13.22 15.14
N GLY A 393 -18.41 -12.36 15.92
CA GLY A 393 -17.81 -11.58 17.01
C GLY A 393 -18.50 -11.76 18.38
N HIS A 394 -17.77 -11.43 19.46
CA HIS A 394 -18.26 -11.52 20.84
C HIS A 394 -19.44 -10.58 21.12
N GLY A 395 -19.31 -9.30 20.75
CA GLY A 395 -20.38 -8.32 20.98
C GLY A 395 -21.68 -8.68 20.26
N MET A 396 -21.58 -9.27 19.06
CA MET A 396 -22.76 -9.79 18.35
C MET A 396 -23.36 -11.02 19.05
N ALA A 397 -22.54 -11.92 19.58
CA ALA A 397 -23.01 -13.08 20.36
C ALA A 397 -23.87 -12.62 21.56
N GLU A 398 -23.37 -11.65 22.34
CA GLU A 398 -24.08 -11.08 23.48
C GLU A 398 -25.38 -10.41 23.07
N ARG A 399 -25.36 -9.64 21.97
CA ARG A 399 -26.54 -8.95 21.44
C ARG A 399 -27.63 -9.94 21.05
N TYR A 400 -27.32 -10.95 20.24
CA TYR A 400 -28.31 -11.95 19.83
C TYR A 400 -28.79 -12.80 21.02
N ALA A 401 -27.91 -13.11 21.97
CA ALA A 401 -28.33 -13.76 23.21
C ALA A 401 -29.34 -12.90 24.00
N GLY A 402 -29.17 -11.57 24.02
CA GLY A 402 -30.16 -10.63 24.58
C GLY A 402 -31.50 -10.70 23.84
N ILE A 403 -31.48 -10.58 22.51
CA ILE A 403 -32.69 -10.65 21.66
C ILE A 403 -33.46 -11.96 21.89
N PHE A 404 -32.76 -13.09 21.94
CA PHE A 404 -33.39 -14.40 22.14
C PHE A 404 -34.00 -14.54 23.54
N ARG A 405 -33.36 -13.96 24.57
CA ARG A 405 -33.93 -13.93 25.94
C ARG A 405 -35.18 -13.06 26.00
N ASP A 406 -35.17 -11.91 25.31
CA ASP A 406 -36.34 -11.01 25.23
C ASP A 406 -37.51 -11.67 24.49
N ALA A 407 -37.24 -12.64 23.62
CA ALA A 407 -38.23 -13.47 22.93
C ALA A 407 -38.64 -14.75 23.68
N ASP A 408 -38.33 -14.84 24.99
CA ASP A 408 -38.58 -15.98 25.89
C ASP A 408 -37.94 -17.31 25.44
N LEU A 409 -36.81 -17.26 24.72
CA LEU A 409 -36.07 -18.45 24.31
C LEU A 409 -34.95 -18.80 25.31
N PRO A 410 -34.76 -20.09 25.66
CA PRO A 410 -33.70 -20.52 26.57
C PRO A 410 -32.33 -20.48 25.86
N VAL A 411 -31.42 -19.61 26.33
CA VAL A 411 -30.11 -19.39 25.70
C VAL A 411 -28.96 -19.75 26.65
N GLN A 412 -27.96 -20.44 26.13
CA GLN A 412 -26.67 -20.67 26.78
C GLN A 412 -25.55 -20.12 25.88
N MET A 413 -24.76 -19.17 26.41
CA MET A 413 -23.56 -18.73 25.71
C MET A 413 -22.41 -19.66 26.06
N VAL A 414 -21.67 -20.08 25.04
CA VAL A 414 -20.53 -20.98 25.18
C VAL A 414 -19.39 -20.42 24.33
N GLU A 415 -18.20 -20.28 24.93
CA GLU A 415 -17.02 -19.81 24.19
C GLU A 415 -16.60 -20.82 23.12
N THR A 416 -16.55 -22.11 23.47
CA THR A 416 -16.18 -23.18 22.54
C THR A 416 -17.14 -24.36 22.63
N LEU A 417 -17.80 -24.68 21.51
CA LEU A 417 -18.63 -25.88 21.41
C LEU A 417 -17.77 -27.15 21.18
N ALA A 418 -17.22 -27.70 22.26
CA ALA A 418 -16.38 -28.90 22.24
C ALA A 418 -17.15 -30.22 22.46
N ALA A 419 -18.17 -30.19 23.33
CA ALA A 419 -19.04 -31.34 23.61
C ALA A 419 -20.34 -31.28 22.79
N GLN A 420 -21.06 -32.40 22.74
CA GLN A 420 -22.36 -32.48 22.07
C GLN A 420 -23.34 -31.45 22.67
N PRO A 421 -23.96 -30.58 21.85
CA PRO A 421 -24.91 -29.57 22.32
C PRO A 421 -26.12 -30.22 23.00
N THR A 422 -26.46 -29.76 24.21
CA THR A 422 -27.62 -30.28 24.94
C THR A 422 -28.93 -29.87 24.26
N LYS A 423 -29.94 -30.73 24.35
CA LYS A 423 -31.29 -30.42 23.86
C LYS A 423 -32.02 -29.49 24.82
N GLY A 424 -32.89 -28.62 24.30
CA GLY A 424 -33.75 -27.74 25.10
C GLY A 424 -33.20 -26.33 25.38
N SER A 425 -32.03 -25.97 24.86
CA SER A 425 -31.52 -24.59 24.87
C SER A 425 -30.73 -24.26 23.61
N ILE A 426 -30.76 -22.98 23.22
CA ILE A 426 -29.99 -22.43 22.10
C ILE A 426 -28.55 -22.19 22.57
N HIS A 427 -27.59 -22.86 21.95
CA HIS A 427 -26.18 -22.62 22.21
C HIS A 427 -25.68 -21.50 21.31
N VAL A 428 -25.30 -20.37 21.90
CA VAL A 428 -24.71 -19.23 21.18
C VAL A 428 -23.19 -19.29 21.32
N THR A 429 -22.48 -19.36 20.20
CA THR A 429 -21.02 -19.53 20.15
C THR A 429 -20.41 -18.67 19.04
N GLN A 430 -19.09 -18.48 19.08
CA GLN A 430 -18.36 -17.83 17.98
C GLN A 430 -17.91 -18.86 16.94
N SER A 431 -18.05 -18.53 15.66
CA SER A 431 -17.44 -19.30 14.57
C SER A 431 -17.32 -18.49 13.28
N SER A 432 -16.36 -18.87 12.43
CA SER A 432 -16.20 -18.35 11.06
C SER A 432 -16.99 -19.11 10.00
N LEU A 433 -17.86 -20.05 10.42
CA LEU A 433 -18.61 -20.92 9.51
C LEU A 433 -19.56 -20.13 8.58
N GLY A 434 -19.86 -20.75 7.44
CA GLY A 434 -20.67 -20.18 6.37
C GLY A 434 -22.15 -20.06 6.71
N TYR A 435 -22.98 -20.79 5.96
CA TYR A 435 -24.43 -20.89 6.19
C TYR A 435 -24.76 -22.09 7.08
N GLY A 436 -25.92 -22.04 7.70
CA GLY A 436 -26.46 -23.09 8.54
C GLY A 436 -27.06 -24.27 7.75
N PHE A 437 -27.45 -25.31 8.48
CA PHE A 437 -28.22 -26.43 7.96
C PHE A 437 -29.12 -27.03 9.05
N LYS A 438 -30.14 -27.77 8.62
CA LYS A 438 -31.02 -28.56 9.46
C LYS A 438 -30.98 -30.02 9.03
N SER A 439 -30.96 -30.94 9.99
CA SER A 439 -31.19 -32.37 9.74
C SER A 439 -32.16 -32.92 10.76
N ASP A 440 -33.27 -33.48 10.28
CA ASP A 440 -34.29 -34.10 11.12
C ASP A 440 -33.80 -35.46 11.63
N HIS A 441 -33.10 -36.24 10.79
CA HIS A 441 -32.50 -37.53 11.18
C HIS A 441 -31.40 -37.37 12.26
N ALA A 442 -30.47 -36.41 12.08
CA ALA A 442 -29.43 -36.12 13.07
C ALA A 442 -29.93 -35.27 14.26
N GLN A 443 -31.18 -34.81 14.21
CA GLN A 443 -31.84 -33.98 15.23
C GLN A 443 -31.03 -32.72 15.58
N ILE A 444 -30.56 -32.00 14.56
CA ILE A 444 -29.73 -30.80 14.72
C ILE A 444 -30.23 -29.64 13.88
N LEU A 445 -30.18 -28.44 14.46
CA LEU A 445 -30.42 -27.17 13.79
C LEU A 445 -29.21 -26.25 14.04
N PHE A 446 -28.41 -26.02 13.00
CA PHE A 446 -27.29 -25.10 13.04
C PHE A 446 -27.64 -23.87 12.21
N VAL A 447 -27.59 -22.69 12.83
CA VAL A 447 -27.87 -21.41 12.21
C VAL A 447 -26.72 -20.45 12.49
N THR A 448 -26.43 -19.59 11.53
CA THR A 448 -25.36 -18.60 11.60
C THR A 448 -25.95 -17.21 11.48
N GLU A 449 -25.18 -16.20 11.92
CA GLU A 449 -25.49 -14.80 11.65
C GLU A 449 -25.63 -14.49 10.14
N ARG A 450 -24.95 -15.27 9.28
CA ARG A 450 -25.00 -15.10 7.82
C ARG A 450 -26.34 -15.53 7.23
N ASP A 451 -27.02 -16.53 7.81
CA ASP A 451 -28.38 -16.93 7.42
C ASP A 451 -29.38 -15.78 7.65
N LEU A 452 -29.12 -14.94 8.67
CA LEU A 452 -29.91 -13.75 8.96
C LEU A 452 -29.52 -12.55 8.08
N SER A 453 -28.26 -12.16 8.08
CA SER A 453 -27.81 -10.89 7.47
C SER A 453 -27.55 -10.97 5.96
N GLY A 454 -27.24 -12.15 5.42
CA GLY A 454 -26.92 -12.36 4.01
C GLY A 454 -25.59 -11.74 3.55
N SER A 455 -24.79 -11.15 4.44
CA SER A 455 -23.51 -10.50 4.10
C SER A 455 -22.33 -11.23 4.73
N LYS A 456 -21.20 -11.29 3.99
CA LYS A 456 -19.95 -11.93 4.45
C LYS A 456 -19.14 -10.90 5.24
N THR A 457 -19.03 -11.08 6.55
CA THR A 457 -17.99 -10.44 7.36
C THR A 457 -16.74 -11.33 7.37
N SER A 458 -15.59 -10.73 7.05
CA SER A 458 -14.26 -11.34 7.15
C SER A 458 -13.63 -10.85 8.44
N THR A 459 -13.42 -11.73 9.40
CA THR A 459 -12.71 -11.41 10.66
C THR A 459 -11.28 -11.93 10.56
N LYS A 460 -10.30 -11.02 10.47
CA LYS A 460 -8.94 -11.31 10.90
C LYS A 460 -8.65 -10.45 12.12
N ASP A 461 -8.63 -11.07 13.29
CA ASP A 461 -8.08 -10.47 14.50
C ASP A 461 -6.56 -10.35 14.33
N GLY A 462 -6.08 -9.12 14.19
CA GLY A 462 -4.68 -8.75 14.34
C GLY A 462 -4.55 -7.82 15.54
N ALA A 463 -3.63 -8.13 16.46
CA ALA A 463 -3.38 -7.31 17.63
C ALA A 463 -3.05 -5.85 17.24
N ARG A 464 -3.75 -4.89 17.84
CA ARG A 464 -3.48 -3.45 17.70
C ARG A 464 -2.05 -3.15 18.16
N MET A 465 -1.24 -2.56 17.27
CA MET A 465 0.04 -1.95 17.64
C MET A 465 -0.06 -0.42 17.73
N PRO A 466 0.68 0.22 18.66
CA PRO A 466 0.55 1.64 18.94
C PRO A 466 1.08 2.53 17.80
N SER A 467 0.28 3.52 17.41
CA SER A 467 0.64 4.56 16.45
C SER A 467 1.63 5.56 17.07
N LYS A 468 2.90 5.50 16.67
CA LYS A 468 3.79 6.66 16.76
C LYS A 468 4.15 7.09 15.36
N ARG A 469 3.91 8.37 15.07
CA ARG A 469 4.24 9.07 13.84
C ARG A 469 5.72 8.83 13.50
N LYS A 470 5.98 8.11 12.42
CA LYS A 470 7.33 7.88 11.93
C LYS A 470 7.53 8.69 10.65
N GLN A 471 8.64 9.43 10.58
CA GLN A 471 8.98 10.23 9.40
C GLN A 471 9.26 9.27 8.24
N ALA A 472 8.38 9.27 7.23
CA ALA A 472 8.65 8.61 5.97
C ALA A 472 9.97 9.16 5.41
N ILE A 473 10.86 8.24 5.01
CA ILE A 473 12.10 8.56 4.31
C ILE A 473 11.68 9.21 2.99
N ASP A 474 12.00 10.48 2.76
CA ASP A 474 11.73 11.16 1.48
C ASP A 474 13.03 11.25 0.68
N PRO A 475 13.32 10.26 -0.18
CA PRO A 475 14.65 10.09 -0.74
C PRO A 475 14.79 11.04 -1.93
N LEU A 476 15.78 11.93 -1.85
CA LEU A 476 16.20 12.73 -2.98
C LEU A 476 16.81 11.78 -4.05
N GLU A 477 16.01 11.28 -4.98
CA GLU A 477 16.50 10.50 -6.13
C GLU A 477 17.11 11.46 -7.17
N LEU A 478 18.43 11.64 -7.10
CA LEU A 478 19.23 12.37 -8.10
C LEU A 478 19.97 11.38 -9.00
N HIS A 479 19.77 11.49 -10.32
CA HIS A 479 20.56 10.79 -11.32
C HIS A 479 21.50 11.77 -12.03
N THR A 480 22.67 11.29 -12.46
CA THR A 480 23.60 12.10 -13.25
C THR A 480 22.89 12.73 -14.45
N GLY A 481 22.95 14.06 -14.57
CA GLY A 481 22.26 14.82 -15.61
C GLY A 481 20.96 15.49 -15.15
N ASP A 482 20.42 15.15 -13.97
CA ASP A 482 19.23 15.80 -13.42
C ASP A 482 19.48 17.30 -13.18
N PHE A 483 18.45 18.13 -13.41
CA PHE A 483 18.50 19.54 -13.07
C PHE A 483 18.25 19.73 -11.57
N VAL A 484 19.08 20.55 -10.94
CA VAL A 484 19.02 20.88 -9.52
C VAL A 484 18.99 22.40 -9.34
N VAL A 485 18.24 22.86 -8.35
CA VAL A 485 18.19 24.26 -7.94
C VAL A 485 19.04 24.42 -6.69
N HIS A 486 20.05 25.27 -6.78
CA HIS A 486 20.78 25.77 -5.62
C HIS A 486 20.21 27.13 -5.22
N GLU A 487 19.83 27.31 -3.95
CA GLU A 487 19.15 28.52 -3.49
C GLU A 487 19.89 29.84 -3.84
N GLN A 488 21.22 29.84 -3.76
CA GLN A 488 22.04 31.02 -4.09
C GLN A 488 22.44 31.17 -5.57
N HIS A 489 22.63 30.05 -6.28
CA HIS A 489 23.27 30.04 -7.62
C HIS A 489 22.29 29.77 -8.77
N GLY A 490 21.09 29.28 -8.46
CA GLY A 490 20.04 28.98 -9.43
C GLY A 490 20.10 27.57 -9.97
N ILE A 491 19.56 27.39 -11.18
CA ILE A 491 19.40 26.07 -11.81
C ILE A 491 20.72 25.61 -12.43
N GLY A 492 21.20 24.45 -12.01
CA GLY A 492 22.39 23.74 -12.48
C GLY A 492 22.09 22.28 -12.84
N ARG A 493 23.10 21.54 -13.32
CA ARG A 493 23.00 20.11 -13.66
C ARG A 493 23.83 19.27 -12.70
N TYR A 494 23.23 18.26 -12.08
CA TYR A 494 23.94 17.31 -11.23
C TYR A 494 24.88 16.44 -12.06
N VAL A 495 26.10 16.22 -11.56
CA VAL A 495 27.11 15.37 -12.22
C VAL A 495 27.37 14.11 -11.41
N GLU A 496 27.91 14.26 -10.20
CA GLU A 496 28.40 13.15 -9.36
C GLU A 496 28.66 13.65 -7.93
N LEU A 497 28.77 12.70 -6.99
CA LEU A 497 29.30 12.90 -5.65
C LEU A 497 30.80 12.56 -5.64
N VAL A 498 31.65 13.51 -5.27
CA VAL A 498 33.11 13.32 -5.30
C VAL A 498 33.71 13.49 -3.91
N GLN A 499 34.55 12.54 -3.51
CA GLN A 499 35.41 12.70 -2.34
C GLN A 499 36.64 13.52 -2.68
N ARG A 500 36.92 14.55 -1.89
CA ARG A 500 38.16 15.34 -1.99
C ARG A 500 38.85 15.44 -0.65
N THR A 501 40.14 15.14 -0.65
CA THR A 501 41.02 15.36 0.50
C THR A 501 41.71 16.72 0.36
N VAL A 502 41.37 17.66 1.23
CA VAL A 502 41.98 19.00 1.27
C VAL A 502 42.63 19.19 2.63
N GLY A 503 43.95 19.36 2.65
CA GLY A 503 44.69 19.59 3.91
C GLY A 503 44.68 18.41 4.88
N GLY A 504 44.60 17.17 4.38
CA GLY A 504 44.55 15.95 5.21
C GLY A 504 43.14 15.55 5.67
N VAL A 505 42.12 16.34 5.35
CA VAL A 505 40.72 16.08 5.71
C VAL A 505 39.95 15.68 4.46
N THR A 506 39.30 14.53 4.51
CA THR A 506 38.46 14.02 3.43
C THR A 506 37.03 14.49 3.63
N ARG A 507 36.43 15.05 2.57
CA ARG A 507 35.02 15.46 2.53
C ARG A 507 34.39 15.07 1.22
N GLU A 508 33.09 14.80 1.26
CA GLU A 508 32.28 14.56 0.07
C GLU A 508 31.66 15.88 -0.41
N TYR A 509 31.59 16.05 -1.73
CA TYR A 509 31.00 17.22 -2.37
C TYR A 509 30.05 16.79 -3.47
N LEU A 510 28.87 17.41 -3.51
CA LEU A 510 27.94 17.29 -4.61
C LEU A 510 28.37 18.24 -5.74
N VAL A 511 28.64 17.70 -6.93
CA VAL A 511 29.13 18.49 -8.08
C VAL A 511 27.97 18.93 -8.95
N ILE A 512 27.84 20.24 -9.16
CA ILE A 512 26.80 20.86 -9.99
C ILE A 512 27.46 21.67 -11.12
N GLU A 513 27.08 21.40 -12.37
CA GLU A 513 27.49 22.14 -13.57
C GLU A 513 26.52 23.28 -13.89
N TYR A 514 27.07 24.45 -14.21
CA TYR A 514 26.36 25.67 -14.59
C TYR A 514 26.75 26.13 -16.00
N ALA A 515 25.97 27.05 -16.57
CA ALA A 515 26.24 27.59 -17.90
C ALA A 515 27.56 28.37 -17.91
N PRO A 516 28.39 28.22 -18.96
CA PRO A 516 29.71 28.83 -19.02
C PRO A 516 29.63 30.36 -19.02
N ALA A 517 30.55 31.00 -18.29
CA ALA A 517 30.67 32.46 -18.23
C ALA A 517 30.89 33.13 -19.61
N LYS A 518 31.53 32.43 -20.57
CA LYS A 518 31.75 32.89 -21.95
C LYS A 518 31.43 31.79 -22.98
N ARG A 519 30.86 32.20 -24.12
CA ARG A 519 30.51 31.30 -25.25
C ARG A 519 31.78 30.58 -25.74
N GLY A 520 31.79 29.24 -25.65
CA GLY A 520 32.92 28.39 -26.07
C GLY A 520 33.89 27.94 -24.97
N GLN A 521 33.63 28.27 -23.69
CA GLN A 521 34.36 27.71 -22.54
C GLN A 521 33.64 26.50 -21.94
N PRO A 522 34.36 25.61 -21.22
CA PRO A 522 33.74 24.52 -20.46
C PRO A 522 32.77 25.06 -19.41
N SER A 523 31.73 24.27 -19.11
CA SER A 523 30.74 24.57 -18.07
C SER A 523 31.41 24.82 -16.72
N ASP A 524 30.92 25.82 -15.99
CA ASP A 524 31.45 26.15 -14.66
C ASP A 524 30.92 25.13 -13.63
N ARG A 525 31.77 24.65 -12.72
CA ARG A 525 31.41 23.64 -11.71
C ARG A 525 31.43 24.23 -10.30
N ILE A 526 30.39 23.94 -9.52
CA ILE A 526 30.34 24.22 -8.07
C ILE A 526 30.41 22.89 -7.31
N PHE A 527 31.26 22.87 -6.29
CA PHE A 527 31.38 21.76 -5.34
C PHE A 527 30.60 22.16 -4.09
N VAL A 528 29.39 21.63 -3.94
CA VAL A 528 28.53 21.91 -2.79
C VAL A 528 28.92 20.97 -1.65
N PRO A 529 29.32 21.49 -0.48
CA PRO A 529 29.57 20.66 0.70
C PRO A 529 28.32 19.90 1.15
N THR A 530 28.48 18.70 1.70
CA THR A 530 27.37 17.92 2.30
C THR A 530 26.62 18.69 3.39
N ASP A 531 27.33 19.55 4.13
CA ASP A 531 26.75 20.37 5.21
C ASP A 531 25.69 21.37 4.75
N THR A 532 25.65 21.71 3.46
CA THR A 532 24.74 22.71 2.86
C THR A 532 23.76 22.07 1.87
N LEU A 533 23.57 20.76 1.92
CA LEU A 533 22.64 20.04 1.04
C LEU A 533 21.18 20.52 1.16
N GLU A 534 20.79 21.10 2.30
CA GLU A 534 19.46 21.75 2.50
C GLU A 534 19.15 22.84 1.44
N GLN A 535 20.18 23.38 0.79
CA GLN A 535 20.06 24.43 -0.23
C GLN A 535 19.88 23.88 -1.65
N VAL A 536 20.02 22.57 -1.82
CA VAL A 536 19.91 21.90 -3.11
C VAL A 536 18.61 21.12 -3.15
N SER A 537 17.77 21.48 -4.10
CA SER A 537 16.52 20.75 -4.39
C SER A 537 16.51 20.30 -5.84
N LYS A 538 15.90 19.15 -6.13
CA LYS A 538 15.66 18.74 -7.52
C LYS A 538 14.77 19.78 -8.22
N TYR A 539 15.12 20.16 -9.45
CA TYR A 539 14.31 21.10 -10.21
C TYR A 539 13.06 20.40 -10.75
N VAL A 540 11.90 20.99 -10.42
CA VAL A 540 10.58 20.58 -10.91
C VAL A 540 9.91 21.86 -11.41
N GLY A 541 9.67 21.97 -12.73
CA GLY A 541 9.15 23.22 -13.32
C GLY A 541 8.99 23.21 -14.84
N GLY A 542 9.66 22.30 -15.56
CA GLY A 542 9.52 22.07 -17.01
C GLY A 542 10.64 21.16 -17.57
N GLU A 543 10.51 20.71 -18.82
CA GLU A 543 11.42 19.69 -19.42
C GLU A 543 12.86 20.17 -19.65
N THR A 544 13.07 21.44 -20.02
CA THR A 544 14.43 22.00 -20.28
C THR A 544 14.58 23.41 -19.70
N PRO A 545 14.93 23.56 -18.41
CA PRO A 545 15.22 24.86 -17.84
C PRO A 545 16.49 25.47 -18.44
N THR A 546 16.56 26.79 -18.46
CA THR A 546 17.82 27.50 -18.75
C THR A 546 18.77 27.36 -17.57
N VAL A 547 19.92 26.72 -17.81
CA VAL A 547 20.98 26.62 -16.80
C VAL A 547 21.53 28.03 -16.54
N HIS A 548 21.58 28.40 -15.27
CA HIS A 548 21.99 29.74 -14.86
C HIS A 548 23.51 29.92 -14.95
N ARG A 549 23.95 31.18 -15.07
CA ARG A 549 25.36 31.56 -15.03
C ARG A 549 25.75 32.02 -13.62
N ILE A 550 26.90 31.57 -13.13
CA ILE A 550 27.38 31.93 -11.80
C ILE A 550 27.67 33.45 -11.78
N GLY A 551 27.08 34.16 -10.82
CA GLY A 551 27.31 35.59 -10.61
C GLY A 551 26.61 36.55 -11.59
N SER A 552 25.75 36.07 -12.50
CA SER A 552 25.11 36.92 -13.53
C SER A 552 23.98 37.82 -13.03
N GLY A 553 23.57 37.71 -11.76
CA GLY A 553 22.44 38.46 -11.17
C GLY A 553 21.06 38.11 -11.77
N GLU A 554 21.00 37.26 -12.80
CA GLU A 554 19.78 36.77 -13.45
C GLU A 554 18.91 36.01 -12.44
N TRP A 555 19.55 35.13 -11.65
CA TRP A 555 18.91 34.38 -10.58
C TRP A 555 18.25 35.27 -9.52
N GLN A 556 18.94 36.30 -9.04
CA GLN A 556 18.41 37.22 -8.03
C GLN A 556 17.18 37.99 -8.54
N LYS A 557 17.14 38.32 -9.85
CA LYS A 557 15.95 38.92 -10.48
C LYS A 557 14.80 37.94 -10.61
N ALA A 558 15.06 36.68 -10.93
CA ALA A 558 14.05 35.61 -10.96
C ALA A 558 13.46 35.39 -9.55
N LYS A 559 14.30 35.20 -8.53
CA LYS A 559 13.93 35.09 -7.10
C LYS A 559 13.06 36.27 -6.65
N GLY A 560 13.47 37.51 -7.00
CA GLY A 560 12.74 38.72 -6.64
C GLY A 560 11.34 38.84 -7.30
N ARG A 561 11.20 38.45 -8.58
CA ARG A 561 9.90 38.43 -9.26
C ARG A 561 8.96 37.39 -8.64
N ALA A 562 9.45 36.18 -8.40
CA ALA A 562 8.68 35.12 -7.74
C ALA A 562 8.21 35.54 -6.35
N ARG A 563 9.10 36.10 -5.50
CA ARG A 563 8.75 36.55 -4.15
C ARG A 563 7.66 37.64 -4.13
N LYS A 564 7.64 38.53 -5.12
CA LYS A 564 6.60 39.56 -5.25
C LYS A 564 5.23 38.94 -5.56
N ALA A 565 5.18 37.97 -6.48
CA ALA A 565 3.94 37.25 -6.81
C ALA A 565 3.43 36.44 -5.61
N VAL A 566 4.33 35.72 -4.94
CA VAL A 566 4.03 34.93 -3.73
C VAL A 566 3.40 35.78 -2.62
N ARG A 567 3.92 37.00 -2.37
CA ARG A 567 3.35 37.91 -1.35
C ARG A 567 1.92 38.35 -1.64
N GLN A 568 1.54 38.48 -2.91
CA GLN A 568 0.17 38.80 -3.31
C GLN A 568 -0.78 37.64 -2.99
N ILE A 569 -0.36 36.42 -3.33
CA ILE A 569 -1.11 35.19 -3.07
C ILE A 569 -1.28 34.96 -1.56
N ALA A 570 -0.21 35.08 -0.79
CA ALA A 570 -0.24 34.94 0.68
C ALA A 570 -1.23 35.90 1.34
N GLY A 571 -1.32 37.15 0.84
CA GLY A 571 -2.27 38.14 1.34
C GLY A 571 -3.74 37.76 1.11
N GLU A 572 -4.07 37.14 -0.03
CA GLU A 572 -5.43 36.64 -0.30
C GLU A 572 -5.77 35.43 0.58
N LEU A 573 -4.82 34.48 0.72
CA LEU A 573 -5.03 33.26 1.51
C LEU A 573 -5.21 33.56 3.02
N ILE A 574 -4.48 34.53 3.56
CA ILE A 574 -4.58 34.91 4.98
C ILE A 574 -5.87 35.64 5.29
N ARG A 575 -6.42 36.43 4.36
CA ARG A 575 -7.75 37.04 4.56
C ARG A 575 -8.83 35.99 4.77
N LEU A 576 -8.77 34.87 4.03
CA LEU A 576 -9.68 33.74 4.21
C LEU A 576 -9.46 33.04 5.56
N TYR A 577 -8.21 32.80 5.96
CA TYR A 577 -7.89 32.22 7.26
C TYR A 577 -8.33 33.11 8.43
N ALA A 578 -8.06 34.41 8.37
CA ALA A 578 -8.44 35.38 9.40
C ALA A 578 -9.97 35.50 9.52
N ALA A 579 -10.70 35.49 8.39
CA ALA A 579 -12.16 35.44 8.41
C ALA A 579 -12.69 34.17 9.10
N ARG A 580 -12.01 33.03 8.96
CA ARG A 580 -12.40 31.77 9.60
C ARG A 580 -12.09 31.75 11.10
N THR A 581 -10.88 32.12 11.52
CA THR A 581 -10.48 32.08 12.94
C THR A 581 -11.19 33.14 13.78
N SER A 582 -11.69 34.21 13.15
CA SER A 582 -12.51 35.23 13.82
C SER A 582 -14.00 34.90 13.87
N ALA A 583 -14.47 33.93 13.09
CA ALA A 583 -15.84 33.44 13.13
C ALA A 583 -15.99 32.41 14.28
N PRO A 584 -17.02 32.53 15.14
CA PRO A 584 -17.30 31.51 16.14
C PRO A 584 -17.73 30.20 15.43
N GLY A 585 -16.99 29.11 15.65
CA GLY A 585 -17.36 27.76 15.19
C GLY A 585 -18.14 26.99 16.24
N PHE A 586 -18.41 25.71 15.98
CA PHE A 586 -18.97 24.77 16.95
C PHE A 586 -17.89 23.80 17.39
N ALA A 587 -17.57 23.76 18.69
CA ALA A 587 -16.65 22.78 19.25
C ALA A 587 -17.43 21.50 19.59
N PHE A 588 -17.15 20.41 18.87
CA PHE A 588 -17.76 19.11 19.13
C PHE A 588 -17.26 18.50 20.45
N SER A 589 -18.08 17.65 21.08
CA SER A 589 -17.79 16.95 22.33
C SER A 589 -16.80 15.80 22.13
N PRO A 590 -16.06 15.37 23.17
CA PRO A 590 -15.24 14.15 23.14
C PRO A 590 -16.05 12.89 22.81
N ASP A 591 -15.36 11.85 22.36
CA ASP A 591 -15.98 10.58 21.93
C ASP A 591 -16.78 9.87 23.04
N THR A 592 -17.89 9.26 22.63
CA THR A 592 -18.81 8.50 23.50
C THR A 592 -18.58 6.98 23.39
N PRO A 593 -19.21 6.15 24.25
CA PRO A 593 -19.19 4.69 24.09
C PRO A 593 -19.72 4.21 22.73
N TRP A 594 -20.80 4.82 22.21
CA TRP A 594 -21.34 4.51 20.88
C TRP A 594 -20.36 4.79 19.75
N GLN A 595 -19.50 5.80 19.89
CA GLN A 595 -18.43 6.05 18.92
C GLN A 595 -17.48 4.85 18.85
N ARG A 596 -17.10 4.28 20.01
CA ARG A 596 -16.20 3.11 20.05
C ARG A 596 -16.87 1.88 19.48
N GLU A 597 -18.15 1.63 19.79
CA GLU A 597 -18.89 0.50 19.23
C GLU A 597 -18.95 0.55 17.69
N LEU A 598 -19.17 1.73 17.10
CA LEU A 598 -19.16 1.90 15.65
C LEU A 598 -17.77 1.67 15.03
N GLU A 599 -16.72 2.07 15.74
CA GLU A 599 -15.33 1.89 15.33
C GLU A 599 -14.90 0.43 15.42
N ASP A 600 -15.24 -0.26 16.50
CA ASP A 600 -14.94 -1.68 16.72
C ASP A 600 -15.76 -2.61 15.80
N ALA A 601 -16.90 -2.14 15.28
CA ALA A 601 -17.69 -2.86 14.28
C ALA A 601 -17.09 -2.81 12.86
N PHE A 602 -15.97 -2.11 12.66
CA PHE A 602 -15.32 -2.04 11.36
C PHE A 602 -14.64 -3.36 11.00
N SER A 603 -14.99 -3.94 9.84
CA SER A 603 -14.52 -5.27 9.41
C SER A 603 -13.05 -5.33 8.97
N TYR A 604 -12.33 -4.20 8.96
CA TYR A 604 -10.97 -4.10 8.47
C TYR A 604 -10.06 -3.50 9.55
N ILE A 605 -8.80 -3.93 9.57
CA ILE A 605 -7.79 -3.35 10.45
C ILE A 605 -7.39 -1.97 9.90
N GLU A 606 -7.47 -0.94 10.71
CA GLU A 606 -7.05 0.40 10.30
C GLU A 606 -5.53 0.51 10.19
N THR A 607 -5.06 1.21 9.16
CA THR A 607 -3.63 1.51 9.01
C THR A 607 -3.17 2.60 9.99
N PRO A 608 -1.87 2.68 10.34
CA PRO A 608 -1.35 3.76 11.18
C PRO A 608 -1.70 5.15 10.65
N ASP A 609 -1.60 5.36 9.33
CA ASP A 609 -1.97 6.61 8.65
C ASP A 609 -3.47 6.93 8.81
N GLN A 610 -4.34 5.92 8.74
CA GLN A 610 -5.78 6.09 8.96
C GLN A 610 -6.05 6.50 10.40
N LEU A 611 -5.48 5.80 11.38
CA LEU A 611 -5.65 6.11 12.81
C LEU A 611 -5.22 7.55 13.12
N SER A 612 -4.04 7.97 12.65
CA SER A 612 -3.59 9.36 12.85
C SER A 612 -4.51 10.37 12.17
N THR A 613 -5.02 10.06 10.98
CA THR A 613 -5.94 10.96 10.26
C THR A 613 -7.28 11.08 10.98
N ILE A 614 -7.78 9.99 11.57
CA ILE A 614 -9.01 10.00 12.39
C ILE A 614 -8.82 10.89 13.61
N GLU A 615 -7.71 10.75 14.32
CA GLU A 615 -7.38 11.59 15.49
C GLU A 615 -7.25 13.07 15.11
N ASP A 616 -6.56 13.38 14.01
CA ASP A 616 -6.41 14.74 13.48
C ASP A 616 -7.77 15.39 13.17
N VAL A 617 -8.67 14.67 12.49
CA VAL A 617 -10.01 15.16 12.15
C VAL A 617 -10.82 15.40 13.42
N LYS A 618 -10.85 14.45 14.36
CA LYS A 618 -11.59 14.59 15.63
C LYS A 618 -11.07 15.77 16.45
N ARG A 619 -9.75 15.90 16.55
CA ARG A 619 -9.11 17.00 17.27
C ARG A 619 -9.45 18.36 16.67
N ASP A 620 -9.58 18.45 15.35
CA ASP A 620 -9.99 19.69 14.69
C ASP A 620 -11.46 20.03 14.93
N MET A 621 -12.35 19.04 14.90
CA MET A 621 -13.76 19.19 15.22
C MET A 621 -13.98 19.66 16.68
N GLU A 622 -13.11 19.26 17.61
CA GLU A 622 -13.18 19.70 19.01
C GLU A 622 -12.69 21.15 19.25
N ARG A 623 -12.18 21.84 18.21
CA ARG A 623 -11.71 23.22 18.32
C ARG A 623 -12.87 24.22 18.27
N PRO A 624 -12.72 25.42 18.87
CA PRO A 624 -13.78 26.45 18.89
C PRO A 624 -13.94 27.22 17.57
N TYR A 625 -13.20 26.88 16.52
CA TYR A 625 -13.25 27.54 15.22
C TYR A 625 -13.40 26.49 14.10
N PRO A 626 -14.01 26.84 12.96
CA PRO A 626 -14.36 25.85 11.94
C PRO A 626 -13.15 25.10 11.35
N MET A 627 -13.27 23.78 11.23
CA MET A 627 -12.31 22.91 10.53
C MET A 627 -12.34 23.14 9.01
N ASP A 628 -11.17 23.15 8.35
CA ASP A 628 -11.05 22.94 6.88
C ASP A 628 -9.86 22.00 6.63
N ARG A 629 -10.16 20.70 6.54
CA ARG A 629 -9.16 19.65 6.37
C ARG A 629 -9.35 18.91 5.06
N ILE A 630 -8.24 18.47 4.46
CA ILE A 630 -8.24 17.59 3.29
C ILE A 630 -7.57 16.27 3.64
N ILE A 631 -8.26 15.19 3.31
CA ILE A 631 -7.72 13.85 3.32
C ILE A 631 -7.30 13.50 1.89
N CYS A 632 -6.01 13.29 1.70
CA CYS A 632 -5.45 12.79 0.45
C CYS A 632 -5.01 11.34 0.63
N GLY A 633 -5.32 10.49 -0.32
CA GLY A 633 -4.86 9.10 -0.32
C GLY A 633 -5.43 8.38 -1.52
N ASP A 634 -4.82 7.28 -1.94
CA ASP A 634 -5.29 6.58 -3.13
C ASP A 634 -6.73 6.05 -2.96
N VAL A 635 -7.40 5.79 -4.08
CA VAL A 635 -8.79 5.32 -4.05
C VAL A 635 -8.86 3.96 -3.36
N GLY A 636 -9.69 3.77 -2.32
CA GLY A 636 -9.74 2.51 -1.57
C GLY A 636 -8.87 2.47 -0.30
N TYR A 637 -8.20 3.56 0.06
CA TYR A 637 -7.42 3.68 1.31
C TYR A 637 -8.30 4.05 2.53
N GLY A 638 -9.60 3.75 2.50
CA GLY A 638 -10.48 4.01 3.64
C GLY A 638 -10.81 5.49 3.91
N LYS A 639 -10.69 6.40 2.93
CA LYS A 639 -11.09 7.81 3.11
C LYS A 639 -12.53 7.96 3.59
N THR A 640 -13.44 7.16 3.02
CA THR A 640 -14.85 7.12 3.40
C THR A 640 -15.04 6.73 4.86
N GLU A 641 -14.18 5.86 5.41
CA GLU A 641 -14.26 5.44 6.81
C GLU A 641 -14.06 6.61 7.77
N ILE A 642 -13.07 7.45 7.47
CA ILE A 642 -12.77 8.65 8.25
C ILE A 642 -13.95 9.63 8.19
N ALA A 643 -14.57 9.76 7.01
CA ALA A 643 -15.77 10.57 6.81
C ALA A 643 -16.96 10.05 7.62
N ILE A 644 -17.18 8.73 7.67
CA ILE A 644 -18.25 8.10 8.46
C ILE A 644 -18.04 8.37 9.96
N ARG A 645 -16.81 8.19 10.47
CA ARG A 645 -16.50 8.45 11.88
C ARG A 645 -16.69 9.92 12.27
N ALA A 646 -16.27 10.85 11.41
CA ALA A 646 -16.49 12.28 11.60
C ALA A 646 -17.98 12.65 11.57
N ALA A 647 -18.73 12.09 10.62
CA ALA A 647 -20.17 12.31 10.52
C ALA A 647 -20.91 11.77 11.76
N PHE A 648 -20.55 10.58 12.25
CA PHE A 648 -21.17 9.99 13.44
C PHE A 648 -20.93 10.85 14.69
N LYS A 649 -19.70 11.38 14.88
CA LYS A 649 -19.39 12.33 15.96
C LYS A 649 -20.27 13.58 15.90
N ALA A 650 -20.45 14.14 14.70
CA ALA A 650 -21.30 15.31 14.52
C ALA A 650 -22.78 15.05 14.85
N VAL A 651 -23.31 13.90 14.41
CA VAL A 651 -24.71 13.51 14.67
C VAL A 651 -24.96 13.28 16.17
N GLN A 652 -23.99 12.75 16.90
CA GLN A 652 -24.13 12.55 18.36
C GLN A 652 -24.29 13.84 19.15
N ASP A 653 -23.73 14.96 18.68
CA ASP A 653 -23.93 16.29 19.25
C ASP A 653 -25.22 16.98 18.71
N GLY A 654 -26.06 16.24 17.99
CA GLY A 654 -27.32 16.74 17.43
C GLY A 654 -27.16 17.64 16.21
N LYS A 655 -25.98 17.62 15.55
CA LYS A 655 -25.73 18.37 14.31
C LYS A 655 -26.05 17.53 13.08
N GLN A 656 -26.58 18.18 12.05
CA GLN A 656 -26.79 17.57 10.73
C GLN A 656 -25.49 17.56 9.93
N VAL A 657 -25.35 16.56 9.05
CA VAL A 657 -24.20 16.36 8.18
C VAL A 657 -24.62 16.36 6.72
N ALA A 658 -23.88 17.09 5.87
CA ALA A 658 -24.07 17.08 4.43
C ALA A 658 -22.85 16.45 3.73
N VAL A 659 -23.08 15.38 2.95
CA VAL A 659 -22.06 14.71 2.13
C VAL A 659 -22.29 15.06 0.66
N LEU A 660 -21.40 15.87 0.11
CA LEU A 660 -21.44 16.38 -1.26
C LEU A 660 -20.57 15.52 -2.17
N VAL A 661 -21.20 14.96 -3.21
CA VAL A 661 -20.53 14.08 -4.19
C VAL A 661 -20.80 14.56 -5.62
N PRO A 662 -19.90 14.31 -6.58
CA PRO A 662 -20.03 14.88 -7.93
C PRO A 662 -21.08 14.18 -8.79
N THR A 663 -21.38 12.89 -8.54
CA THR A 663 -22.26 12.07 -9.40
C THR A 663 -23.38 11.41 -8.61
N THR A 664 -24.48 11.10 -9.31
CA THR A 664 -25.67 10.41 -8.76
C THR A 664 -25.34 9.00 -8.26
N LEU A 665 -24.42 8.30 -8.91
CA LEU A 665 -23.92 6.99 -8.48
C LEU A 665 -23.20 7.06 -7.12
N LEU A 666 -22.33 8.05 -6.94
CA LEU A 666 -21.65 8.23 -5.65
C LEU A 666 -22.65 8.55 -4.53
N VAL A 667 -23.79 9.18 -4.83
CA VAL A 667 -24.87 9.35 -3.83
C VAL A 667 -25.37 8.00 -3.36
N GLN A 668 -25.67 7.08 -4.29
CA GLN A 668 -26.14 5.73 -3.95
C GLN A 668 -25.07 4.96 -3.16
N GLN A 669 -23.82 4.99 -3.63
CA GLN A 669 -22.72 4.28 -2.97
C GLN A 669 -22.50 4.76 -1.54
N HIS A 670 -22.37 6.08 -1.34
CA HIS A 670 -22.17 6.66 -0.01
C HIS A 670 -23.42 6.50 0.86
N SER A 671 -24.63 6.71 0.34
CA SER A 671 -25.87 6.50 1.12
C SER A 671 -25.99 5.07 1.64
N LYS A 672 -25.71 4.09 0.78
CA LYS A 672 -25.73 2.66 1.17
C LYS A 672 -24.67 2.36 2.22
N THR A 673 -23.43 2.78 1.99
CA THR A 673 -22.32 2.53 2.93
C THR A 673 -22.57 3.18 4.30
N PHE A 674 -23.07 4.42 4.32
CA PHE A 674 -23.44 5.11 5.56
C PHE A 674 -24.62 4.40 6.25
N ALA A 675 -25.66 3.99 5.52
CA ALA A 675 -26.80 3.29 6.09
C ALA A 675 -26.41 1.91 6.67
N GLU A 676 -25.57 1.14 5.97
CA GLU A 676 -25.05 -0.15 6.46
C GLU A 676 -24.23 0.04 7.75
N ARG A 677 -23.36 1.06 7.79
CA ARG A 677 -22.55 1.35 8.97
C ARG A 677 -23.35 1.90 10.15
N TYR A 678 -24.47 2.58 9.90
CA TYR A 678 -25.35 3.09 10.94
C TYR A 678 -26.54 2.18 11.27
N ALA A 679 -26.64 0.98 10.68
CA ALA A 679 -27.78 0.08 10.85
C ALA A 679 -28.06 -0.31 12.33
N GLY A 680 -27.05 -0.24 13.19
CA GLY A 680 -27.16 -0.48 14.64
C GLY A 680 -27.61 0.72 15.48
N PHE A 681 -27.76 1.91 14.88
CA PHE A 681 -27.96 3.18 15.59
C PHE A 681 -29.23 3.90 15.12
N PRO A 682 -29.86 4.75 15.97
CA PRO A 682 -31.06 5.49 15.62
C PRO A 682 -30.74 6.73 14.75
N ILE A 683 -30.05 6.54 13.63
CA ILE A 683 -29.60 7.61 12.73
C ILE A 683 -30.28 7.46 11.38
N LYS A 684 -30.85 8.56 10.86
CA LYS A 684 -31.53 8.58 9.56
C LYS A 684 -30.63 9.15 8.48
N VAL A 685 -30.25 8.31 7.51
CA VAL A 685 -29.51 8.69 6.31
C VAL A 685 -30.47 8.84 5.13
N ALA A 686 -30.37 9.93 4.38
CA ALA A 686 -31.14 10.15 3.15
C ALA A 686 -30.23 10.48 1.95
N GLY A 687 -30.50 9.85 0.82
CA GLY A 687 -29.87 10.19 -0.46
C GLY A 687 -30.71 11.21 -1.24
N LEU A 688 -30.10 12.31 -1.67
CA LEU A 688 -30.72 13.35 -2.51
C LEU A 688 -29.98 13.46 -3.86
N SER A 689 -30.59 12.89 -4.89
CA SER A 689 -30.04 12.81 -6.24
C SER A 689 -31.13 12.98 -7.30
N ARG A 690 -30.77 12.89 -8.57
CA ARG A 690 -31.75 12.87 -9.68
C ARG A 690 -32.59 11.59 -9.71
N PHE A 691 -32.16 10.50 -9.06
CA PHE A 691 -32.90 9.25 -8.96
C PHE A 691 -34.14 9.35 -8.06
N ASN A 692 -34.18 10.33 -7.17
CA ASN A 692 -35.31 10.48 -6.27
C ASN A 692 -36.53 11.01 -7.03
N THR A 693 -37.68 10.39 -6.81
CA THR A 693 -38.94 10.93 -7.36
C THR A 693 -39.22 12.32 -6.79
N ALA A 694 -40.02 13.12 -7.51
CA ALA A 694 -40.42 14.45 -7.03
C ALA A 694 -41.14 14.39 -5.66
N LYS A 695 -41.81 13.25 -5.37
CA LYS A 695 -42.45 12.99 -4.08
C LYS A 695 -41.41 12.72 -3.00
N GLU A 696 -40.46 11.82 -3.23
CA GLU A 696 -39.36 11.53 -2.30
C GLU A 696 -38.52 12.76 -1.97
N SER A 697 -38.13 13.52 -3.00
CA SER A 697 -37.34 14.74 -2.82
C SER A 697 -38.05 15.75 -1.92
N LYS A 698 -39.37 15.95 -2.09
CA LYS A 698 -40.15 16.85 -1.22
C LYS A 698 -40.21 16.37 0.22
N VAL A 699 -40.34 15.06 0.44
CA VAL A 699 -40.34 14.47 1.79
C VAL A 699 -38.98 14.68 2.44
N ILE A 700 -37.89 14.34 1.75
CA ILE A 700 -36.52 14.48 2.25
C ILE A 700 -36.22 15.94 2.62
N LEU A 701 -36.59 16.90 1.77
CA LEU A 701 -36.39 18.33 2.05
C LEU A 701 -37.17 18.80 3.28
N ALA A 702 -38.43 18.38 3.44
CA ALA A 702 -39.22 18.71 4.62
C ALA A 702 -38.62 18.11 5.91
N GLU A 703 -38.16 16.86 5.84
CA GLU A 703 -37.53 16.18 6.96
C GLU A 703 -36.18 16.81 7.35
N LEU A 704 -35.40 17.26 6.36
CA LEU A 704 -34.16 18.03 6.56
C LEU A 704 -34.40 19.33 7.34
N THR A 705 -35.44 20.08 6.97
CA THR A 705 -35.81 21.33 7.66
C THR A 705 -36.35 21.06 9.07
N SER A 706 -37.03 19.94 9.30
CA SER A 706 -37.51 19.54 10.63
C SER A 706 -36.42 18.95 11.54
N GLY A 707 -35.30 18.50 10.95
CA GLY A 707 -34.20 17.81 11.65
C GLY A 707 -34.45 16.33 11.90
N VAL A 708 -35.32 15.67 11.13
CA VAL A 708 -35.57 14.22 11.19
C VAL A 708 -34.51 13.44 10.39
N VAL A 709 -33.91 14.07 9.38
CA VAL A 709 -32.75 13.52 8.65
C VAL A 709 -31.47 14.07 9.27
N ASP A 710 -30.62 13.16 9.75
CA ASP A 710 -29.35 13.51 10.40
C ASP A 710 -28.24 13.67 9.36
N VAL A 711 -28.17 12.76 8.38
CA VAL A 711 -27.16 12.75 7.32
C VAL A 711 -27.83 12.78 5.95
N VAL A 712 -27.49 13.78 5.14
CA VAL A 712 -27.89 13.83 3.73
C VAL A 712 -26.67 13.62 2.83
N VAL A 713 -26.77 12.65 1.93
CA VAL A 713 -25.78 12.44 0.87
C VAL A 713 -26.39 12.93 -0.44
N GLY A 714 -25.70 13.77 -1.20
CA GLY A 714 -26.30 14.31 -2.41
C GLY A 714 -25.34 15.01 -3.34
N THR A 715 -25.82 15.28 -4.55
CA THR A 715 -25.05 16.01 -5.55
C THR A 715 -25.08 17.52 -5.29
N HIS A 716 -24.66 18.32 -6.27
CA HIS A 716 -24.86 19.76 -6.30
C HIS A 716 -26.31 20.21 -6.00
N ARG A 717 -27.29 19.29 -6.06
CA ARG A 717 -28.67 19.55 -5.62
C ARG A 717 -28.75 20.07 -4.18
N ILE A 718 -27.88 19.61 -3.28
CA ILE A 718 -27.80 20.10 -1.89
C ILE A 718 -27.45 21.59 -1.82
N LEU A 719 -26.70 22.12 -2.80
CA LEU A 719 -26.26 23.51 -2.85
C LEU A 719 -27.32 24.47 -3.41
N SER A 720 -28.50 23.97 -3.77
CA SER A 720 -29.58 24.78 -4.32
C SER A 720 -30.25 25.63 -3.23
N GLN A 721 -30.75 26.80 -3.59
CA GLN A 721 -31.30 27.77 -2.61
C GLN A 721 -32.53 27.28 -1.84
N ASP A 722 -33.23 26.26 -2.35
CA ASP A 722 -34.41 25.66 -1.73
C ASP A 722 -34.10 24.62 -0.65
N VAL A 723 -32.83 24.26 -0.45
CA VAL A 723 -32.40 23.33 0.58
C VAL A 723 -32.08 24.09 1.86
N GLN A 724 -32.83 23.80 2.94
CA GLN A 724 -32.64 24.43 4.25
C GLN A 724 -32.40 23.37 5.33
N PHE A 725 -31.28 23.52 6.03
CA PHE A 725 -30.91 22.71 7.19
C PHE A 725 -31.43 23.38 8.47
N LYS A 726 -31.77 22.56 9.47
CA LYS A 726 -32.11 23.03 10.81
C LYS A 726 -30.87 23.46 11.57
N ASP A 727 -29.84 22.62 11.59
CA ASP A 727 -28.58 22.87 12.29
C ASP A 727 -27.44 22.06 11.66
N LEU A 728 -26.81 22.62 10.61
CA LEU A 728 -25.71 21.98 9.88
C LEU A 728 -24.39 22.18 10.63
N GLY A 729 -23.74 21.08 11.02
CA GLY A 729 -22.46 21.13 11.75
C GLY A 729 -21.25 20.66 10.95
N LEU A 730 -21.42 19.79 9.95
CA LEU A 730 -20.30 19.25 9.17
C LEU A 730 -20.68 19.11 7.69
N VAL A 731 -19.76 19.51 6.80
CA VAL A 731 -19.84 19.29 5.36
C VAL A 731 -18.68 18.42 4.91
N ILE A 732 -19.00 17.28 4.31
CA ILE A 732 -18.03 16.37 3.71
C ILE A 732 -18.09 16.54 2.19
N VAL A 733 -16.96 16.73 1.53
CA VAL A 733 -16.88 16.91 0.07
C VAL A 733 -15.96 15.84 -0.52
N ASP A 734 -16.50 15.00 -1.42
CA ASP A 734 -15.72 13.99 -2.14
C ASP A 734 -15.38 14.47 -3.55
N GLU A 735 -14.13 14.29 -4.00
CA GLU A 735 -13.63 14.66 -5.33
C GLU A 735 -13.92 16.13 -5.72
N GLU A 736 -13.54 17.07 -4.84
CA GLU A 736 -13.76 18.54 -4.96
C GLU A 736 -13.41 19.10 -6.36
N GLN A 737 -12.42 18.53 -7.05
CA GLN A 737 -11.99 18.97 -8.37
C GLN A 737 -13.08 18.89 -9.44
N ARG A 738 -14.03 17.95 -9.32
CA ARG A 738 -15.10 17.73 -10.32
C ARG A 738 -16.26 18.72 -10.22
N PHE A 739 -16.27 19.57 -9.20
CA PHE A 739 -17.30 20.61 -9.04
C PHE A 739 -17.03 21.84 -9.92
N GLY A 740 -18.10 22.42 -10.46
CA GLY A 740 -18.07 23.64 -11.28
C GLY A 740 -17.73 24.89 -10.48
N VAL A 741 -17.47 26.00 -11.18
CA VAL A 741 -17.04 27.28 -10.58
C VAL A 741 -18.09 27.84 -9.61
N GLU A 742 -19.37 27.85 -10.00
CA GLU A 742 -20.46 28.36 -9.15
C GLU A 742 -20.64 27.53 -7.87
N GLN A 743 -20.48 26.20 -7.96
CA GLN A 743 -20.58 25.29 -6.82
C GLN A 743 -19.43 25.54 -5.83
N LYS A 744 -18.22 25.78 -6.34
CA LYS A 744 -17.05 26.12 -5.54
C LYS A 744 -17.21 27.47 -4.82
N GLU A 745 -17.85 28.46 -5.44
CA GLU A 745 -18.18 29.73 -4.77
C GLU A 745 -19.21 29.55 -3.64
N SER A 746 -20.22 28.69 -3.82
CA SER A 746 -21.17 28.36 -2.74
C SER A 746 -20.47 27.66 -1.56
N LEU A 747 -19.56 26.71 -1.84
CA LEU A 747 -18.75 26.03 -0.84
C LEU A 747 -17.85 26.99 -0.05
N LYS A 748 -17.24 28.00 -0.69
CA LYS A 748 -16.43 29.02 -0.01
C LYS A 748 -17.21 29.77 1.08
N LYS A 749 -18.50 30.05 0.84
CA LYS A 749 -19.35 30.72 1.82
C LYS A 749 -19.69 29.83 3.01
N MET A 750 -19.87 28.53 2.80
CA MET A 750 -20.13 27.59 3.91
C MET A 750 -18.89 27.35 4.78
N ARG A 751 -17.69 27.34 4.18
CA ARG A 751 -16.40 27.16 4.90
C ARG A 751 -16.10 28.22 5.96
N THR A 752 -16.79 29.35 5.95
CA THR A 752 -16.57 30.40 6.96
C THR A 752 -17.23 30.09 8.29
N THR A 753 -18.25 29.22 8.33
CA THR A 753 -19.10 29.01 9.51
C THR A 753 -19.27 27.55 9.92
N VAL A 754 -19.00 26.59 9.02
CA VAL A 754 -19.23 25.16 9.25
C VAL A 754 -17.94 24.39 9.02
N ASP A 755 -17.74 23.30 9.77
CA ASP A 755 -16.61 22.38 9.58
C ASP A 755 -16.69 21.72 8.20
N VAL A 756 -15.57 21.71 7.48
CA VAL A 756 -15.47 21.12 6.15
C VAL A 756 -14.35 20.08 6.08
N LEU A 757 -14.72 18.87 5.65
CA LEU A 757 -13.81 17.77 5.39
C LEU A 757 -13.83 17.43 3.90
N ALA A 758 -12.71 17.63 3.19
CA ALA A 758 -12.60 17.26 1.78
C ALA A 758 -11.81 15.96 1.60
N MET A 759 -12.18 15.13 0.62
CA MET A 759 -11.50 13.89 0.27
C MET A 759 -11.05 13.92 -1.19
N SER A 760 -9.80 13.50 -1.46
CA SER A 760 -9.28 13.41 -2.83
C SER A 760 -8.37 12.19 -3.02
N ALA A 761 -8.42 11.60 -4.22
CA ALA A 761 -7.52 10.51 -4.64
C ALA A 761 -6.09 11.00 -4.91
N THR A 762 -5.95 12.15 -5.56
CA THR A 762 -4.66 12.76 -5.86
C THR A 762 -4.60 14.16 -5.25
N PRO A 763 -3.49 14.55 -4.61
CA PRO A 763 -3.32 15.93 -4.17
C PRO A 763 -3.20 16.81 -5.42
N ILE A 764 -4.14 17.75 -5.57
CA ILE A 764 -4.11 18.73 -6.66
C ILE A 764 -2.96 19.71 -6.37
N PRO A 765 -2.14 20.12 -7.34
CA PRO A 765 -1.00 21.01 -7.10
C PRO A 765 -1.35 22.32 -6.34
N ARG A 766 -2.49 22.94 -6.64
CA ARG A 766 -2.99 24.14 -5.92
C ARG A 766 -3.43 23.83 -4.47
N THR A 767 -3.88 22.61 -4.24
CA THR A 767 -4.27 22.11 -2.92
C THR A 767 -3.03 21.75 -2.09
N LEU A 768 -2.00 21.20 -2.73
CA LEU A 768 -0.68 20.96 -2.17
C LEU A 768 -0.03 22.30 -1.78
N GLU A 769 -0.18 23.35 -2.59
CA GLU A 769 0.28 24.71 -2.27
C GLU A 769 -0.32 25.26 -0.96
N MET A 770 -1.64 25.11 -0.77
CA MET A 770 -2.35 25.57 0.43
C MET A 770 -2.09 24.72 1.69
N ALA A 771 -1.80 23.44 1.49
CA ALA A 771 -1.46 22.51 2.56
C ALA A 771 -0.05 22.77 3.11
N VAL A 772 0.93 22.92 2.23
CA VAL A 772 2.34 23.19 2.56
C VAL A 772 2.51 24.53 3.27
N THR A 773 1.61 25.50 3.01
CA THR A 773 1.63 26.81 3.66
C THR A 773 0.96 26.83 5.04
N GLY A 774 0.38 25.71 5.49
CA GLY A 774 -0.27 25.59 6.81
C GLY A 774 -1.52 26.46 6.97
N ILE A 775 -2.21 26.75 5.86
CA ILE A 775 -3.47 27.50 5.83
C ILE A 775 -4.66 26.53 5.79
N ARG A 776 -4.51 25.42 5.05
CA ARG A 776 -5.45 24.29 5.02
C ARG A 776 -4.77 23.08 5.64
N GLU A 777 -5.40 22.43 6.61
CA GLU A 777 -4.82 21.24 7.24
C GLU A 777 -4.95 20.06 6.26
N MET A 778 -3.88 19.27 6.11
CA MET A 778 -3.83 18.16 5.16
C MET A 778 -3.31 16.91 5.88
N SER A 779 -4.03 15.81 5.72
CA SER A 779 -3.58 14.49 6.14
C SER A 779 -3.43 13.61 4.90
N THR A 780 -2.32 12.91 4.81
CA THR A 780 -2.02 11.99 3.71
C THR A 780 -2.08 10.55 4.22
N ILE A 781 -2.84 9.71 3.53
CA ILE A 781 -2.89 8.27 3.74
C ILE A 781 -2.07 7.63 2.62
N THR A 782 -0.91 7.13 2.99
CA THR A 782 0.07 6.51 2.07
C THR A 782 0.13 5.01 2.24
N THR A 783 -0.13 4.50 3.45
CA THR A 783 -0.16 3.06 3.71
C THR A 783 -1.43 2.42 3.12
N PRO A 784 -1.32 1.50 2.15
CA PRO A 784 -2.46 0.73 1.68
C PRO A 784 -2.96 -0.23 2.79
N PRO A 785 -4.26 -0.55 2.82
CA PRO A 785 -4.76 -1.68 3.61
C PRO A 785 -4.12 -3.01 3.14
N GLU A 786 -3.88 -3.95 4.07
CA GLU A 786 -3.16 -5.21 3.80
C GLU A 786 -3.74 -6.05 2.64
N GLU A 787 -5.04 -5.94 2.38
CA GLU A 787 -5.72 -6.75 1.35
C GLU A 787 -5.60 -6.19 -0.07
N ARG A 788 -4.94 -5.04 -0.26
CA ARG A 788 -4.83 -4.42 -1.58
C ARG A 788 -3.50 -4.74 -2.25
N HIS A 789 -3.56 -5.23 -3.48
CA HIS A 789 -2.37 -5.61 -4.25
C HIS A 789 -2.01 -4.58 -5.33
N PRO A 790 -0.70 -4.40 -5.64
CA PRO A 790 -0.26 -3.61 -6.78
C PRO A 790 -0.86 -4.10 -8.08
N ILE A 791 -1.28 -3.14 -8.92
CA ILE A 791 -1.90 -3.40 -10.22
C ILE A 791 -0.80 -3.67 -11.22
N LEU A 792 -0.78 -4.87 -11.79
CA LEU A 792 0.18 -5.22 -12.82
C LEU A 792 -0.08 -4.42 -14.08
N THR A 793 0.90 -3.64 -14.47
CA THR A 793 0.77 -2.70 -15.58
C THR A 793 1.62 -3.19 -16.74
N TYR A 794 0.95 -3.62 -17.81
CA TYR A 794 1.58 -3.94 -19.08
C TYR A 794 1.49 -2.72 -20.01
N VAL A 795 2.61 -2.38 -20.64
CA VAL A 795 2.68 -1.34 -21.67
C VAL A 795 3.26 -1.98 -22.93
N GLY A 796 2.52 -1.91 -24.03
CA GLY A 796 2.96 -2.54 -25.27
C GLY A 796 2.06 -2.25 -26.46
N PRO A 797 2.41 -2.82 -27.62
CA PRO A 797 1.60 -2.69 -28.81
C PRO A 797 0.21 -3.34 -28.66
N ALA A 798 -0.79 -2.81 -29.35
CA ALA A 798 -2.13 -3.38 -29.40
C ALA A 798 -2.16 -4.62 -30.29
N GLU A 799 -2.37 -5.79 -29.68
CA GLU A 799 -2.49 -7.08 -30.38
C GLU A 799 -3.79 -7.79 -30.02
N ASP A 800 -4.56 -8.21 -31.02
CA ASP A 800 -5.89 -8.81 -30.82
C ASP A 800 -5.82 -10.11 -30.01
N ALA A 801 -4.76 -10.91 -30.20
CA ALA A 801 -4.53 -12.13 -29.42
C ALA A 801 -4.32 -11.82 -27.92
N GLN A 802 -3.58 -10.76 -27.59
CA GLN A 802 -3.36 -10.35 -26.20
C GLN A 802 -4.64 -9.80 -25.57
N ILE A 803 -5.44 -9.03 -26.31
CA ILE A 803 -6.72 -8.51 -25.84
C ILE A 803 -7.68 -9.68 -25.54
N LYS A 804 -7.80 -10.64 -26.46
CA LYS A 804 -8.62 -11.84 -26.29
C LYS A 804 -8.21 -12.61 -25.03
N ALA A 805 -6.92 -12.89 -24.90
CA ALA A 805 -6.36 -13.59 -23.74
C ALA A 805 -6.65 -12.85 -22.42
N ALA A 806 -6.45 -11.53 -22.38
CA ALA A 806 -6.74 -10.71 -21.20
C ALA A 806 -8.22 -10.75 -20.79
N ILE A 807 -9.14 -10.76 -21.78
CA ILE A 807 -10.58 -10.88 -21.53
C ILE A 807 -10.92 -12.26 -20.98
N HIS A 808 -10.47 -13.34 -21.63
CA HIS A 808 -10.72 -14.72 -21.19
C HIS A 808 -10.21 -14.95 -19.76
N ARG A 809 -9.01 -14.47 -19.43
CA ARG A 809 -8.45 -14.57 -18.07
C ARG A 809 -9.37 -13.98 -17.01
N GLU A 810 -10.00 -12.84 -17.30
CA GLU A 810 -10.91 -12.19 -16.37
C GLU A 810 -12.25 -12.94 -16.27
N LEU A 811 -12.79 -13.40 -17.40
CA LEU A 811 -14.03 -14.18 -17.44
C LEU A 811 -13.89 -15.51 -16.68
N LEU A 812 -12.74 -16.17 -16.79
CA LEU A 812 -12.43 -17.39 -16.05
C LEU A 812 -12.57 -17.21 -14.53
N ARG A 813 -12.29 -16.02 -13.99
CA ARG A 813 -12.42 -15.77 -12.55
C ARG A 813 -13.74 -15.09 -12.17
N ASP A 814 -14.74 -15.13 -13.05
CA ASP A 814 -16.03 -14.43 -12.89
C ASP A 814 -15.85 -12.92 -12.63
N GLY A 815 -14.77 -12.35 -13.18
CA GLY A 815 -14.42 -10.94 -13.06
C GLY A 815 -15.01 -10.09 -14.19
N GLN A 816 -14.95 -8.76 -14.01
CA GLN A 816 -15.44 -7.80 -15.00
C GLN A 816 -14.32 -6.94 -15.57
N ILE A 817 -14.52 -6.41 -16.77
CA ILE A 817 -13.48 -5.72 -17.54
C ILE A 817 -13.92 -4.31 -17.93
N PHE A 818 -13.05 -3.33 -17.71
CA PHE A 818 -13.16 -2.03 -18.35
C PHE A 818 -12.34 -2.00 -19.63
N TYR A 819 -12.99 -1.75 -20.77
CA TYR A 819 -12.32 -1.49 -22.04
C TYR A 819 -12.47 -0.01 -22.40
N ILE A 820 -11.38 0.75 -22.34
CA ILE A 820 -11.38 2.19 -22.58
C ILE A 820 -11.11 2.49 -24.05
N HIS A 821 -12.12 3.05 -24.72
CA HIS A 821 -12.04 3.57 -26.08
C HIS A 821 -12.47 5.04 -26.09
N ASN A 822 -11.50 5.96 -26.12
CA ASN A 822 -11.76 7.39 -25.93
C ASN A 822 -12.19 8.13 -27.22
N ARG A 823 -13.16 7.56 -27.96
CA ARG A 823 -13.77 8.19 -29.14
C ARG A 823 -15.19 7.68 -29.39
N VAL A 824 -16.18 8.53 -29.15
CA VAL A 824 -17.60 8.15 -29.26
C VAL A 824 -17.99 7.73 -30.68
N GLU A 825 -17.46 8.39 -31.71
CA GLU A 825 -17.79 8.08 -33.12
C GLU A 825 -17.45 6.64 -33.55
N SER A 826 -16.48 5.99 -32.89
CA SER A 826 -15.98 4.65 -33.24
C SER A 826 -16.23 3.61 -32.15
N ILE A 827 -16.87 3.97 -31.04
CA ILE A 827 -17.04 3.08 -29.89
C ILE A 827 -17.91 1.86 -30.22
N ASP A 828 -18.96 2.03 -31.03
CA ASP A 828 -19.79 0.91 -31.50
C ASP A 828 -19.00 -0.10 -32.31
N ARG A 829 -18.08 0.38 -33.17
CA ARG A 829 -17.21 -0.48 -33.96
C ARG A 829 -16.23 -1.25 -33.07
N ALA A 830 -15.69 -0.59 -32.03
CA ALA A 830 -14.81 -1.24 -31.07
C ALA A 830 -15.55 -2.35 -30.31
N ALA A 831 -16.79 -2.09 -29.86
CA ALA A 831 -17.62 -3.10 -29.21
C ALA A 831 -17.98 -4.28 -30.13
N SER A 832 -18.33 -4.02 -31.40
CA SER A 832 -18.56 -5.09 -32.38
C SER A 832 -17.32 -5.92 -32.64
N LYS A 833 -16.15 -5.29 -32.78
CA LYS A 833 -14.86 -6.00 -32.93
C LYS A 833 -14.58 -6.89 -31.72
N LEU A 834 -14.81 -6.41 -30.50
CA LEU A 834 -14.63 -7.20 -29.29
C LEU A 834 -15.64 -8.36 -29.20
N GLN A 835 -16.88 -8.16 -29.63
CA GLN A 835 -17.89 -9.22 -29.66
C GLN A 835 -17.54 -10.32 -30.68
N GLU A 836 -16.91 -9.95 -31.80
CA GLU A 836 -16.37 -10.92 -32.77
C GLU A 836 -15.14 -11.66 -32.23
N LEU A 837 -14.27 -10.98 -31.48
CA LEU A 837 -13.08 -11.58 -30.87
C LEU A 837 -13.41 -12.53 -29.71
N VAL A 838 -14.42 -12.19 -28.90
CA VAL A 838 -14.86 -12.96 -27.72
C VAL A 838 -16.38 -13.11 -27.73
N PRO A 839 -16.94 -14.09 -28.47
CA PRO A 839 -18.38 -14.30 -28.61
C PRO A 839 -19.13 -14.56 -27.30
N GLU A 840 -18.48 -15.19 -26.33
CA GLU A 840 -19.01 -15.58 -25.02
C GLU A 840 -19.12 -14.40 -24.04
N ALA A 841 -18.38 -13.30 -24.27
CA ALA A 841 -18.43 -12.12 -23.42
C ALA A 841 -19.72 -11.34 -23.66
N ARG A 842 -20.40 -10.95 -22.57
CA ARG A 842 -21.52 -10.02 -22.65
C ARG A 842 -20.96 -8.59 -22.64
N ILE A 843 -21.10 -7.88 -23.75
CA ILE A 843 -20.51 -6.55 -23.95
C ILE A 843 -21.58 -5.46 -23.98
N ARG A 844 -21.35 -4.35 -23.28
CA ARG A 844 -22.17 -3.13 -23.34
C ARG A 844 -21.31 -1.88 -23.48
N ILE A 845 -21.92 -0.81 -23.98
CA ILE A 845 -21.25 0.47 -24.24
C ILE A 845 -21.73 1.54 -23.24
N ALA A 846 -20.80 2.37 -22.77
CA ALA A 846 -21.10 3.56 -21.97
C ALA A 846 -20.27 4.78 -22.41
N HIS A 847 -20.95 5.86 -22.83
CA HIS A 847 -20.29 7.12 -23.22
C HIS A 847 -21.10 8.37 -22.85
N GLY A 848 -20.48 9.54 -22.92
CA GLY A 848 -20.97 10.76 -22.24
C GLY A 848 -22.04 11.51 -23.01
N GLN A 849 -22.18 11.18 -24.30
CA GLN A 849 -23.28 11.64 -25.13
C GLN A 849 -24.58 10.85 -24.90
N MET A 850 -24.54 9.74 -24.15
CA MET A 850 -25.76 9.03 -23.77
C MET A 850 -26.60 9.94 -22.87
N SER A 851 -27.92 9.77 -22.91
CA SER A 851 -28.76 10.41 -21.88
C SER A 851 -28.35 9.88 -20.50
N GLU A 852 -28.41 10.75 -19.48
CA GLU A 852 -28.00 10.38 -18.13
C GLU A 852 -28.72 9.11 -17.64
N GLY A 853 -30.02 8.97 -17.89
CA GLY A 853 -30.78 7.76 -17.53
C GLY A 853 -30.28 6.47 -18.20
N GLN A 854 -29.93 6.52 -19.49
CA GLN A 854 -29.38 5.34 -20.19
C GLN A 854 -27.99 4.96 -19.66
N LEU A 855 -27.15 5.95 -19.40
CA LEU A 855 -25.82 5.73 -18.84
C LEU A 855 -25.91 5.10 -17.44
N GLU A 856 -26.86 5.60 -16.63
CA GLU A 856 -27.17 5.08 -15.30
C GLU A 856 -27.66 3.63 -15.34
N ASP A 857 -28.59 3.28 -16.24
CA ASP A 857 -29.08 1.90 -16.40
C ASP A 857 -27.96 0.93 -16.77
N VAL A 858 -27.07 1.32 -17.70
CA VAL A 858 -25.92 0.49 -18.10
C VAL A 858 -24.96 0.28 -16.94
N ILE A 859 -24.70 1.32 -16.14
CA ILE A 859 -23.83 1.23 -14.96
C ILE A 859 -24.43 0.30 -13.90
N LEU A 860 -25.73 0.41 -13.61
CA LEU A 860 -26.42 -0.45 -12.64
C LEU A 860 -26.42 -1.92 -13.10
N ALA A 861 -26.68 -2.15 -14.39
CA ALA A 861 -26.59 -3.49 -14.97
C ALA A 861 -25.16 -4.04 -14.89
N PHE A 862 -24.13 -3.20 -15.08
CA PHE A 862 -22.75 -3.62 -14.90
C PHE A 862 -22.47 -4.00 -13.44
N TRP A 863 -22.95 -3.18 -12.49
CA TRP A 863 -22.81 -3.45 -11.06
C TRP A 863 -23.43 -4.79 -10.65
N ASN A 864 -24.62 -5.10 -11.19
CA ASN A 864 -25.37 -6.32 -10.91
C ASN A 864 -24.82 -7.56 -11.64
N ARG A 865 -23.73 -7.42 -12.41
CA ARG A 865 -23.11 -8.49 -13.22
C ARG A 865 -24.00 -9.02 -14.36
N ASP A 866 -24.86 -8.16 -14.90
CA ASP A 866 -25.69 -8.50 -16.06
C ASP A 866 -24.85 -8.63 -17.34
N PHE A 867 -23.64 -8.06 -17.35
CA PHE A 867 -22.66 -8.20 -18.42
C PHE A 867 -21.21 -8.08 -17.91
N ASP A 868 -20.25 -8.51 -18.74
CA ASP A 868 -18.87 -8.80 -18.32
C ASP A 868 -17.87 -7.71 -18.75
N VAL A 869 -18.07 -7.13 -19.94
CA VAL A 869 -17.19 -6.11 -20.52
C VAL A 869 -17.93 -4.79 -20.70
N LEU A 870 -17.44 -3.73 -20.05
CA LEU A 870 -17.91 -2.36 -20.27
C LEU A 870 -16.96 -1.61 -21.21
N VAL A 871 -17.38 -1.44 -22.47
CA VAL A 871 -16.68 -0.60 -23.45
C VAL A 871 -17.08 0.85 -23.21
N CYS A 872 -16.12 1.67 -22.78
CA CYS A 872 -16.44 3.00 -22.30
C CYS A 872 -15.38 4.05 -22.63
N THR A 873 -15.79 5.31 -22.51
CA THR A 873 -14.86 6.46 -22.58
C THR A 873 -14.24 6.73 -21.20
N THR A 874 -13.57 7.87 -21.00
CA THR A 874 -13.03 8.30 -19.70
C THR A 874 -14.08 8.53 -18.60
N ILE A 875 -15.34 8.16 -18.79
CA ILE A 875 -16.41 8.31 -17.79
C ILE A 875 -16.18 7.41 -16.58
N VAL A 876 -15.42 6.31 -16.72
CA VAL A 876 -14.99 5.52 -15.56
C VAL A 876 -14.15 6.35 -14.59
N GLU A 877 -13.46 7.38 -15.09
CA GLU A 877 -12.74 8.34 -14.26
C GLU A 877 -13.68 9.06 -13.27
N SER A 878 -14.96 9.27 -13.59
CA SER A 878 -15.92 10.09 -12.81
C SER A 878 -16.65 9.40 -11.67
N GLY A 879 -16.17 8.26 -11.18
CA GLY A 879 -16.60 7.70 -9.89
C GLY A 879 -17.32 6.36 -9.96
N LEU A 880 -17.05 5.55 -10.99
CA LEU A 880 -17.45 4.13 -10.99
C LEU A 880 -16.49 3.35 -10.08
N ASP A 881 -16.98 2.91 -8.93
CA ASP A 881 -16.25 2.06 -7.98
C ASP A 881 -16.73 0.62 -8.07
N ILE A 882 -16.26 -0.14 -9.05
CA ILE A 882 -16.73 -1.52 -9.25
C ILE A 882 -15.68 -2.47 -8.68
N ALA A 883 -15.92 -2.95 -7.47
CA ALA A 883 -15.00 -3.83 -6.74
C ALA A 883 -14.68 -5.14 -7.49
N ASN A 884 -15.57 -5.59 -8.38
CA ASN A 884 -15.42 -6.80 -9.18
C ASN A 884 -14.68 -6.58 -10.52
N ALA A 885 -14.42 -5.33 -10.90
CA ALA A 885 -13.70 -5.03 -12.13
C ALA A 885 -12.19 -5.04 -11.85
N ASN A 886 -11.52 -6.14 -12.24
CA ASN A 886 -10.12 -6.35 -11.93
C ASN A 886 -9.21 -6.32 -13.18
N THR A 887 -9.76 -6.13 -14.39
CA THR A 887 -8.95 -5.89 -15.59
C THR A 887 -9.35 -4.59 -16.29
N LEU A 888 -8.34 -3.77 -16.60
CA LEU A 888 -8.44 -2.55 -17.38
C LEU A 888 -7.66 -2.73 -18.68
N ILE A 889 -8.30 -2.48 -19.81
CA ILE A 889 -7.65 -2.41 -21.12
C ILE A 889 -7.86 -1.00 -21.66
N VAL A 890 -6.77 -0.28 -21.93
CA VAL A 890 -6.81 1.08 -22.48
C VAL A 890 -6.24 1.07 -23.87
N GLU A 891 -7.11 1.29 -24.85
CA GLU A 891 -6.72 1.47 -26.24
C GLU A 891 -6.14 2.87 -26.44
N ARG A 892 -5.09 2.98 -27.26
CA ARG A 892 -4.45 4.27 -27.61
C ARG A 892 -3.99 5.07 -26.39
N SER A 893 -3.31 4.39 -25.47
CA SER A 893 -2.82 4.94 -24.20
C SER A 893 -1.90 6.16 -24.36
N GLU A 894 -1.26 6.34 -25.51
CA GLU A 894 -0.38 7.48 -25.83
C GLU A 894 -1.09 8.84 -25.79
N ASN A 895 -2.41 8.85 -25.97
CA ASN A 895 -3.24 10.05 -26.00
C ASN A 895 -3.71 10.53 -24.62
N PHE A 896 -3.40 9.80 -23.55
CA PHE A 896 -3.85 10.12 -22.19
C PHE A 896 -2.76 10.84 -21.37
N GLY A 897 -3.18 11.73 -20.48
CA GLY A 897 -2.28 12.32 -19.48
C GLY A 897 -1.90 11.32 -18.39
N LEU A 898 -0.73 11.50 -17.75
CA LEU A 898 -0.24 10.56 -16.73
C LEU A 898 -1.20 10.46 -15.53
N SER A 899 -1.74 11.59 -15.04
CA SER A 899 -2.77 11.56 -13.99
C SER A 899 -4.06 10.86 -14.41
N GLN A 900 -4.45 10.92 -15.69
CA GLN A 900 -5.63 10.18 -16.18
C GLN A 900 -5.37 8.68 -16.22
N LEU A 901 -4.21 8.26 -16.74
CA LEU A 901 -3.79 6.86 -16.73
C LEU A 901 -3.72 6.31 -15.29
N HIS A 902 -3.19 7.08 -14.35
CA HIS A 902 -3.15 6.72 -12.94
C HIS A 902 -4.55 6.59 -12.33
N GLN A 903 -5.45 7.53 -12.62
CA GLN A 903 -6.84 7.47 -12.13
C GLN A 903 -7.58 6.27 -12.72
N LEU A 904 -7.48 6.03 -14.03
CA LEU A 904 -8.07 4.86 -14.69
C LEU A 904 -7.54 3.56 -14.09
N ARG A 905 -6.21 3.45 -13.92
CA ARG A 905 -5.58 2.31 -13.25
C ARG A 905 -6.17 2.09 -11.87
N GLY A 906 -6.28 3.14 -11.05
CA GLY A 906 -6.86 3.09 -9.71
C GLY A 906 -8.37 2.76 -9.65
N ARG A 907 -9.05 2.61 -10.80
CA ARG A 907 -10.44 2.12 -10.85
C ARG A 907 -10.54 0.59 -10.76
N VAL A 908 -9.49 -0.14 -11.11
CA VAL A 908 -9.41 -1.61 -10.96
C VAL A 908 -8.57 -2.02 -9.76
N GLY A 909 -8.72 -3.26 -9.28
CA GLY A 909 -7.88 -3.79 -8.19
C GLY A 909 -8.26 -3.28 -6.81
N ARG A 910 -9.56 -3.32 -6.52
CA ARG A 910 -10.12 -2.93 -5.23
C ARG A 910 -10.47 -4.11 -4.33
N GLY A 911 -10.60 -5.30 -4.91
CA GLY A 911 -10.76 -6.54 -4.16
C GLY A 911 -9.42 -7.19 -3.79
N ARG A 912 -9.51 -8.39 -3.18
CA ARG A 912 -8.38 -9.27 -2.89
C ARG A 912 -7.70 -9.83 -4.14
N GLU A 913 -8.40 -9.81 -5.27
CA GLU A 913 -7.86 -10.31 -6.52
C GLU A 913 -6.91 -9.30 -7.16
N ARG A 914 -5.76 -9.79 -7.63
CA ARG A 914 -4.81 -8.96 -8.35
C ARG A 914 -5.45 -8.39 -9.62
N ALA A 915 -5.26 -7.11 -9.84
CA ALA A 915 -5.74 -6.45 -11.04
C ALA A 915 -4.64 -6.23 -12.07
N TYR A 916 -5.09 -6.12 -13.31
CA TYR A 916 -4.25 -5.99 -14.49
C TYR A 916 -4.67 -4.74 -15.27
N ALA A 917 -3.69 -3.96 -15.71
CA ALA A 917 -3.89 -2.80 -16.55
C ALA A 917 -3.04 -2.94 -17.81
N TYR A 918 -3.68 -3.00 -18.98
CA TYR A 918 -3.03 -3.06 -20.28
C TYR A 918 -3.12 -1.68 -20.93
N PHE A 919 -1.99 -1.00 -21.07
CA PHE A 919 -1.87 0.26 -21.79
C PHE A 919 -1.31 -0.02 -23.18
N LEU A 920 -2.21 0.00 -24.16
CA LEU A 920 -1.92 -0.43 -25.53
C LEU A 920 -1.70 0.78 -26.44
N TYR A 921 -0.76 0.68 -27.37
CA TYR A 921 -0.48 1.68 -28.41
C TYR A 921 -0.39 1.05 -29.82
N PRO A 922 -0.65 1.78 -30.91
CA PRO A 922 -0.59 1.22 -32.26
C PRO A 922 0.85 0.82 -32.67
N GLN A 923 1.02 -0.34 -33.32
CA GLN A 923 2.33 -0.83 -33.79
C GLN A 923 2.92 0.00 -34.93
N ASP A 924 2.02 0.52 -35.77
CA ASP A 924 2.29 1.16 -37.04
C ASP A 924 2.58 2.66 -36.93
N GLN A 925 2.62 3.21 -35.71
CA GLN A 925 2.89 4.63 -35.45
C GLN A 925 4.02 4.82 -34.42
N PRO A 926 4.99 5.71 -34.68
CA PRO A 926 6.02 6.01 -33.71
C PRO A 926 5.46 6.83 -32.53
N LEU A 927 5.86 6.47 -31.32
CA LEU A 927 5.53 7.22 -30.10
C LEU A 927 6.40 8.48 -29.97
N SER A 928 5.83 9.56 -29.42
CA SER A 928 6.63 10.73 -29.02
C SER A 928 7.43 10.43 -27.74
N GLU A 929 8.55 11.13 -27.54
CA GLU A 929 9.37 10.97 -26.31
C GLU A 929 8.53 11.21 -25.04
N VAL A 930 7.65 12.23 -25.05
CA VAL A 930 6.75 12.54 -23.94
C VAL A 930 5.72 11.42 -23.69
N ALA A 931 5.22 10.77 -24.74
CA ALA A 931 4.32 9.61 -24.58
C ALA A 931 5.07 8.40 -24.03
N LEU A 932 6.28 8.13 -24.54
CA LEU A 932 7.13 7.04 -24.08
C LEU A 932 7.49 7.20 -22.60
N ASP A 933 7.91 8.39 -22.17
CA ASP A 933 8.31 8.64 -20.78
C ASP A 933 7.11 8.53 -19.82
N ARG A 934 5.93 9.02 -20.21
CA ARG A 934 4.68 8.84 -19.45
C ARG A 934 4.31 7.36 -19.30
N LEU A 935 4.34 6.60 -20.39
CA LEU A 935 4.01 5.18 -20.39
C LEU A 935 5.04 4.35 -19.60
N LYS A 936 6.33 4.69 -19.70
CA LYS A 936 7.38 4.09 -18.89
C LYS A 936 7.18 4.40 -17.40
N THR A 937 6.86 5.66 -17.07
CA THR A 937 6.61 6.11 -15.70
C THR A 937 5.43 5.37 -15.06
N ILE A 938 4.33 5.15 -15.78
CA ILE A 938 3.17 4.42 -15.23
C ILE A 938 3.48 2.92 -15.07
N ALA A 939 4.35 2.35 -15.91
CA ALA A 939 4.81 0.96 -15.81
C ALA A 939 5.81 0.74 -14.65
N THR A 940 6.68 1.71 -14.36
CA THR A 940 7.65 1.60 -13.26
C THR A 940 7.04 1.90 -11.90
N ASN A 941 6.08 2.82 -11.83
CA ASN A 941 5.39 3.19 -10.59
C ASN A 941 4.13 2.34 -10.35
N THR A 942 4.29 1.01 -10.29
CA THR A 942 3.19 0.05 -10.08
C THR A 942 2.76 -0.08 -8.62
N ASP A 943 3.59 0.37 -7.68
CA ASP A 943 3.34 0.24 -6.25
C ASP A 943 2.17 1.13 -5.77
N LEU A 944 1.46 0.60 -4.78
CA LEU A 944 0.39 1.30 -4.06
C LEU A 944 1.00 2.48 -3.29
N GLY A 945 0.40 3.67 -3.38
CA GLY A 945 0.94 4.89 -2.75
C GLY A 945 1.83 5.70 -3.69
N SER A 946 2.09 5.20 -4.90
CA SER A 946 2.79 5.94 -5.96
C SER A 946 2.03 7.17 -6.46
N GLY A 947 0.76 7.37 -6.07
CA GLY A 947 -0.05 8.51 -6.51
C GLY A 947 0.60 9.87 -6.28
N MET A 948 1.36 10.05 -5.20
CA MET A 948 2.14 11.27 -4.96
C MET A 948 3.32 11.38 -5.93
N ARG A 949 4.10 10.30 -6.12
CA ARG A 949 5.24 10.27 -7.06
C ARG A 949 4.78 10.52 -8.50
N VAL A 950 3.66 9.93 -8.88
CA VAL A 950 3.02 10.09 -10.19
C VAL A 950 2.48 11.51 -10.36
N ALA A 951 1.91 12.13 -9.32
CA ALA A 951 1.46 13.51 -9.36
C ALA A 951 2.63 14.51 -9.48
N LEU A 952 3.71 14.29 -8.73
CA LEU A 952 4.95 15.06 -8.85
C LEU A 952 5.57 14.90 -10.25
N LYS A 953 5.58 13.67 -10.80
CA LYS A 953 6.07 13.42 -12.14
C LYS A 953 5.15 13.99 -13.23
N ASP A 954 3.83 13.95 -13.06
CA ASP A 954 2.87 14.61 -13.98
C ASP A 954 3.06 16.14 -13.95
N LEU A 955 3.41 16.71 -12.79
CA LEU A 955 3.80 18.12 -12.65
C LEU A 955 5.14 18.42 -13.35
N GLU A 956 6.13 17.53 -13.25
CA GLU A 956 7.40 17.62 -13.98
C GLU A 956 7.16 17.58 -15.51
N ILE A 957 6.40 16.59 -15.98
CA ILE A 957 6.17 16.30 -17.41
C ILE A 957 5.29 17.38 -18.07
N ARG A 958 4.23 17.86 -17.41
CA ARG A 958 3.38 18.92 -17.98
C ARG A 958 4.01 20.30 -17.90
N GLY A 959 5.03 20.46 -17.05
CA GLY A 959 5.51 21.76 -16.59
C GLY A 959 4.47 22.50 -15.76
N ALA A 960 4.90 23.49 -14.98
CA ALA A 960 4.00 24.30 -14.15
C ALA A 960 2.97 25.13 -14.96
N GLY A 961 3.13 25.17 -16.30
CA GLY A 961 2.46 26.01 -17.31
C GLY A 961 0.94 26.16 -17.21
N ASN A 962 0.22 25.05 -17.05
CA ASN A 962 -1.24 24.98 -17.23
C ASN A 962 -2.06 24.92 -15.92
N LEU A 963 -1.41 24.79 -14.77
CA LEU A 963 -2.07 24.40 -13.50
C LEU A 963 -2.43 25.59 -12.60
N LEU A 964 -1.73 26.70 -12.78
CA LEU A 964 -1.80 27.91 -11.99
C LEU A 964 -1.80 29.03 -13.02
N GLY A 965 -2.95 29.71 -13.21
CA GLY A 965 -3.25 30.55 -14.38
C GLY A 965 -2.03 31.31 -14.91
N GLY A 966 -1.90 31.44 -16.24
CA GLY A 966 -0.65 31.62 -16.98
C GLY A 966 0.39 32.66 -16.53
N GLU A 967 0.08 33.55 -15.58
CA GLU A 967 1.07 34.41 -14.90
C GLU A 967 1.89 33.68 -13.83
N GLN A 968 1.31 32.71 -13.11
CA GLN A 968 1.96 32.04 -11.97
C GLN A 968 2.95 30.95 -12.41
N SER A 969 2.64 30.27 -13.51
CA SER A 969 3.45 29.16 -14.03
C SER A 969 4.84 29.57 -14.49
N GLY A 970 5.00 30.80 -14.99
CA GLY A 970 6.30 31.36 -15.36
C GLY A 970 7.24 31.54 -14.15
N HIS A 971 6.70 31.80 -12.95
CA HIS A 971 7.54 31.96 -11.77
C HIS A 971 8.10 30.63 -11.27
N ILE A 972 7.34 29.54 -11.32
CA ILE A 972 7.80 28.21 -10.89
C ILE A 972 8.87 27.67 -11.85
N ALA A 973 8.72 27.86 -13.16
CA ALA A 973 9.75 27.46 -14.13
C ALA A 973 11.06 28.24 -13.92
N ASP A 974 10.98 29.50 -13.50
CA ASP A 974 12.15 30.35 -13.28
C ASP A 974 12.95 29.98 -12.00
N VAL A 975 12.28 29.55 -10.92
CA VAL A 975 12.93 29.29 -9.61
C VAL A 975 12.91 27.83 -9.13
N GLY A 976 12.10 26.97 -9.74
CA GLY A 976 11.82 25.61 -9.28
C GLY A 976 10.71 25.53 -8.23
N PHE A 977 9.94 24.44 -8.27
CA PHE A 977 8.76 24.23 -7.42
C PHE A 977 9.07 24.24 -5.91
N ASP A 978 10.09 23.50 -5.46
CA ASP A 978 10.41 23.38 -4.03
C ASP A 978 10.77 24.74 -3.40
N LEU A 979 11.68 25.48 -4.04
CA LEU A 979 12.07 26.81 -3.59
C LEU A 979 10.90 27.80 -3.64
N TYR A 980 10.06 27.72 -4.68
CA TYR A 980 8.82 28.51 -4.75
C TYR A 980 7.92 28.22 -3.54
N MET A 981 7.70 26.95 -3.21
CA MET A 981 6.88 26.54 -2.06
C MET A 981 7.43 27.03 -0.73
N ARG A 982 8.75 26.98 -0.52
CA ARG A 982 9.41 27.58 0.66
C ARG A 982 9.12 29.07 0.77
N MET A 983 9.21 29.82 -0.33
CA MET A 983 8.89 31.25 -0.33
C MET A 983 7.44 31.54 0.05
N VAL A 984 6.49 30.69 -0.37
CA VAL A 984 5.08 30.85 0.01
C VAL A 984 4.91 30.61 1.52
N GLY A 985 5.54 29.56 2.06
CA GLY A 985 5.53 29.28 3.49
C GLY A 985 6.09 30.44 4.34
N GLU A 986 7.23 30.99 3.95
CA GLU A 986 7.83 32.17 4.59
C GLU A 986 6.89 33.38 4.56
N ALA A 987 6.38 33.73 3.37
CA ALA A 987 5.50 34.88 3.21
C ALA A 987 4.24 34.74 4.09
N VAL A 988 3.66 33.55 4.18
CA VAL A 988 2.50 33.29 5.04
C VAL A 988 2.83 33.45 6.52
N ASN A 989 4.01 33.00 6.96
CA ASN A 989 4.46 33.14 8.34
C ASN A 989 4.74 34.61 8.72
N ASP A 990 5.35 35.37 7.83
CA ASP A 990 5.59 36.82 8.00
C ASP A 990 4.26 37.57 8.22
N TYR A 991 3.25 37.26 7.42
CA TYR A 991 1.92 37.85 7.58
C TYR A 991 1.19 37.36 8.86
N LYS A 992 1.33 36.09 9.25
CA LYS A 992 0.73 35.56 10.51
C LYS A 992 1.33 36.23 11.75
N THR A 993 2.63 36.50 11.74
CA THR A 993 3.35 37.11 12.88
C THR A 993 3.24 38.63 12.91
N GLY A 994 2.75 39.26 11.83
CA GLY A 994 2.59 40.71 11.73
C GLY A 994 3.90 41.49 11.52
N PHE A 995 5.03 40.79 11.40
CA PHE A 995 6.35 41.36 11.14
C PHE A 995 6.74 41.10 9.68
N ILE A 996 6.73 42.14 8.85
CA ILE A 996 7.36 42.12 7.53
C ILE A 996 8.85 42.35 7.75
N GLU A 997 9.60 41.30 8.06
CA GLU A 997 11.06 41.40 8.07
C GLU A 997 11.55 41.53 6.62
N THR A 998 12.18 42.67 6.31
CA THR A 998 12.79 42.94 4.99
C THR A 998 14.15 42.29 4.80
N GLU A 999 14.78 41.78 5.87
CA GLU A 999 16.07 41.10 5.81
C GLU A 999 15.88 39.59 5.80
N GLU A 1000 16.60 38.88 4.92
CA GLU A 1000 16.63 37.42 4.93
C GLU A 1000 17.13 36.94 6.30
N LYS A 1001 16.33 36.11 7.00
CA LYS A 1001 16.82 35.30 8.12
C LYS A 1001 17.80 34.29 7.56
N ASN A 1002 19.04 34.73 7.37
CA ASN A 1002 20.10 33.84 6.95
C ASN A 1002 20.49 32.99 8.16
N HIS A 1003 19.91 31.79 8.23
CA HIS A 1003 20.08 30.81 9.31
C HIS A 1003 21.35 29.95 9.12
N GLU A 1004 22.21 30.29 8.16
CA GLU A 1004 23.43 29.54 7.85
C GLU A 1004 24.44 29.66 9.00
N CYS A 1005 24.84 28.51 9.57
CA CYS A 1005 26.00 28.40 10.44
C CYS A 1005 27.05 27.50 9.79
N LYS A 1006 28.03 28.11 9.12
CA LYS A 1006 29.12 27.43 8.44
C LYS A 1006 30.18 26.96 9.44
N VAL A 1007 30.38 25.65 9.57
CA VAL A 1007 31.41 25.06 10.45
C VAL A 1007 32.54 24.46 9.61
N GLU A 1008 33.69 25.14 9.56
CA GLU A 1008 34.90 24.68 8.86
C GLU A 1008 36.01 24.39 9.88
N LEU A 1009 36.03 23.14 10.34
CA LEU A 1009 37.07 22.60 11.19
C LEU A 1009 37.82 21.48 10.45
N PRO A 1010 39.15 21.34 10.64
CA PRO A 1010 39.93 20.26 10.06
C PRO A 1010 39.64 18.93 10.77
N ILE A 1011 38.47 18.36 10.49
CA ILE A 1011 37.97 17.12 11.12
C ILE A 1011 37.46 16.21 10.03
N ASN A 1012 37.83 14.94 10.09
CA ASN A 1012 37.31 13.91 9.20
C ASN A 1012 35.89 13.50 9.62
N ALA A 1013 34.90 14.22 9.10
CA ALA A 1013 33.48 14.02 9.41
C ALA A 1013 32.71 13.71 8.13
N HIS A 1014 32.42 12.44 7.89
CA HIS A 1014 31.67 11.94 6.74
C HIS A 1014 31.06 10.57 7.03
N LEU A 1015 30.12 10.13 6.19
CA LEU A 1015 29.60 8.77 6.17
C LEU A 1015 30.44 7.93 5.19
N ALA A 1016 31.17 6.95 5.72
CA ALA A 1016 31.97 6.06 4.89
C ALA A 1016 31.09 5.18 3.99
N GLU A 1017 31.53 4.93 2.76
CA GLU A 1017 30.84 4.05 1.80
C GLU A 1017 30.70 2.61 2.32
N VAL A 1018 31.65 2.15 3.15
CA VAL A 1018 31.58 0.83 3.78
C VAL A 1018 30.44 0.74 4.81
N TYR A 1019 30.12 1.85 5.48
CA TYR A 1019 29.07 1.89 6.51
C TYR A 1019 27.69 2.13 5.90
N VAL A 1020 27.60 3.05 4.92
CA VAL A 1020 26.38 3.31 4.16
C VAL A 1020 26.69 3.21 2.66
N PRO A 1021 26.55 2.01 2.05
CA PRO A 1021 26.92 1.79 0.65
C PRO A 1021 26.08 2.62 -0.33
N GLY A 1022 24.75 2.64 -0.13
CA GLY A 1022 23.83 3.35 -1.00
C GLY A 1022 24.04 4.87 -0.99
N GLU A 1023 24.44 5.44 -2.13
CA GLU A 1023 24.61 6.91 -2.30
C GLU A 1023 23.34 7.67 -1.94
N ARG A 1024 22.18 7.14 -2.36
CA ARG A 1024 20.85 7.65 -2.03
C ARG A 1024 20.62 7.78 -0.53
N LEU A 1025 20.98 6.75 0.23
CA LEU A 1025 20.79 6.72 1.69
C LEU A 1025 21.75 7.70 2.37
N ARG A 1026 22.99 7.81 1.89
CA ARG A 1026 23.94 8.81 2.38
C ARG A 1026 23.45 10.23 2.17
N LEU A 1027 22.94 10.57 0.98
CA LEU A 1027 22.42 11.90 0.68
C LEU A 1027 21.23 12.28 1.57
N ASP A 1028 20.30 11.34 1.81
CA ASP A 1028 19.18 11.54 2.74
C ASP A 1028 19.69 11.81 4.17
N LEU A 1029 20.60 10.97 4.68
CA LEU A 1029 21.18 11.13 6.01
C LEU A 1029 21.93 12.46 6.16
N TYR A 1030 22.72 12.87 5.17
CA TYR A 1030 23.41 14.17 5.20
C TYR A 1030 22.42 15.34 5.21
N ARG A 1031 21.34 15.28 4.42
CA ARG A 1031 20.28 16.30 4.43
C ARG A 1031 19.60 16.37 5.80
N ARG A 1032 19.20 15.24 6.37
CA ARG A 1032 18.58 15.19 7.70
C ARG A 1032 19.51 15.71 8.79
N LEU A 1033 20.80 15.40 8.71
CA LEU A 1033 21.82 15.94 9.60
C LEU A 1033 22.03 17.46 9.42
N ALA A 1034 21.88 17.98 8.20
CA ALA A 1034 21.87 19.42 7.90
C ALA A 1034 20.67 20.14 8.58
N ASP A 1035 19.50 19.51 8.56
CA ASP A 1035 18.23 20.05 9.08
C ASP A 1035 18.09 20.02 10.61
N VAL A 1036 18.99 19.33 11.34
CA VAL A 1036 19.01 19.22 12.81
C VAL A 1036 18.94 20.59 13.49
N ARG A 1037 18.05 20.72 14.49
CA ARG A 1037 17.90 21.94 15.30
C ARG A 1037 18.21 21.75 16.77
N THR A 1038 18.02 20.54 17.28
CA THR A 1038 18.18 20.22 18.71
C THR A 1038 19.11 19.03 18.91
N SER A 1039 19.64 18.88 20.12
CA SER A 1039 20.41 17.69 20.49
C SER A 1039 19.58 16.40 20.48
N ALA A 1040 18.27 16.51 20.72
CA ALA A 1040 17.36 15.37 20.64
C ALA A 1040 17.21 14.86 19.21
N ASP A 1041 17.24 15.75 18.21
CA ASP A 1041 17.20 15.34 16.79
C ASP A 1041 18.45 14.54 16.41
N VAL A 1042 19.63 14.97 16.88
CA VAL A 1042 20.90 14.25 16.66
C VAL A 1042 20.84 12.87 17.29
N GLU A 1043 20.33 12.78 18.52
CA GLU A 1043 20.21 11.52 19.24
C GLU A 1043 19.26 10.54 18.55
N SER A 1044 18.13 11.05 18.04
CA SER A 1044 17.21 10.23 17.25
C SER A 1044 17.86 9.70 15.96
N ILE A 1045 18.67 10.51 15.28
CA ILE A 1045 19.41 10.06 14.09
C ILE A 1045 20.52 9.08 14.47
N ARG A 1046 21.17 9.28 15.62
CA ARG A 1046 22.19 8.37 16.17
C ARG A 1046 21.60 6.99 16.45
N GLU A 1047 20.47 6.93 17.16
CA GLU A 1047 19.75 5.69 17.42
C GLU A 1047 19.35 4.98 16.12
N GLU A 1048 18.86 5.74 15.14
CA GLU A 1048 18.48 5.19 13.84
C GLU A 1048 19.70 4.66 13.05
N LEU A 1049 20.83 5.36 13.07
CA LEU A 1049 22.05 4.90 12.38
C LEU A 1049 22.55 3.58 12.98
N VAL A 1050 22.53 3.49 14.31
CA VAL A 1050 22.91 2.26 15.02
C VAL A 1050 21.96 1.12 14.70
N ASP A 1051 20.66 1.37 14.76
CA ASP A 1051 19.62 0.39 14.43
C ASP A 1051 19.76 -0.12 12.98
N ARG A 1052 19.97 0.77 12.01
CA ARG A 1052 19.94 0.43 10.56
C ARG A 1052 21.26 -0.07 9.98
N PHE A 1053 22.39 0.32 10.56
CA PHE A 1053 23.73 0.11 9.99
C PHE A 1053 24.73 -0.46 11.01
N GLY A 1054 24.36 -0.61 12.29
CA GLY A 1054 25.23 -1.11 13.34
C GLY A 1054 26.14 -0.04 13.95
N GLU A 1055 27.21 -0.46 14.60
CA GLU A 1055 28.12 0.44 15.33
C GLU A 1055 28.66 1.60 14.48
N LEU A 1056 28.63 2.81 15.05
CA LEU A 1056 29.03 4.04 14.36
C LEU A 1056 30.56 4.12 14.19
N PRO A 1057 31.08 4.23 12.95
CA PRO A 1057 32.48 4.53 12.70
C PRO A 1057 32.89 5.89 13.28
N GLN A 1058 34.19 6.08 13.50
CA GLN A 1058 34.72 7.31 14.10
C GLN A 1058 34.40 8.57 13.27
N GLU A 1059 34.37 8.45 11.95
CA GLU A 1059 34.01 9.53 11.03
C GLU A 1059 32.53 9.91 11.13
N ALA A 1060 31.64 8.92 11.32
CA ALA A 1060 30.21 9.13 11.52
C ALA A 1060 29.91 9.75 12.89
N GLN A 1061 30.60 9.30 13.94
CA GLN A 1061 30.54 9.92 15.28
C GLN A 1061 30.98 11.40 15.21
N SER A 1062 32.07 11.68 14.50
CA SER A 1062 32.56 13.05 14.29
C SER A 1062 31.54 13.91 13.54
N LEU A 1063 30.85 13.35 12.54
CA LEU A 1063 29.79 14.04 11.80
C LEU A 1063 28.59 14.40 12.69
N LEU A 1064 28.15 13.48 13.56
CA LEU A 1064 27.08 13.75 14.53
C LEU A 1064 27.46 14.87 15.51
N GLN A 1065 28.70 14.85 16.00
CA GLN A 1065 29.21 15.91 16.88
C GLN A 1065 29.28 17.27 16.17
N VAL A 1066 29.69 17.30 14.89
CA VAL A 1066 29.69 18.53 14.08
C VAL A 1066 28.27 19.05 13.89
N ALA A 1067 27.30 18.18 13.61
CA ALA A 1067 25.89 18.56 13.49
C ALA A 1067 25.34 19.13 14.81
N GLN A 1068 25.65 18.51 15.95
CA GLN A 1068 25.26 18.99 17.28
C GLN A 1068 25.89 20.36 17.62
N PHE A 1069 27.17 20.53 17.32
CA PHE A 1069 27.86 21.81 17.51
C PHE A 1069 27.28 22.90 16.61
N ARG A 1070 26.99 22.58 15.34
CA ARG A 1070 26.34 23.48 14.39
C ARG A 1070 24.97 23.93 14.90
N ALA A 1071 24.13 22.99 15.36
CA ALA A 1071 22.82 23.30 15.91
C ALA A 1071 22.92 24.25 17.12
N SER A 1072 23.88 24.00 18.00
CA SER A 1072 24.15 24.86 19.18
C SER A 1072 24.62 26.26 18.79
N ALA A 1073 25.54 26.36 17.81
CA ALA A 1073 26.03 27.63 17.30
C ALA A 1073 24.92 28.44 16.60
N LYS A 1074 24.09 27.76 15.81
CA LYS A 1074 22.91 28.33 15.13
C LYS A 1074 21.89 28.88 16.12
N ALA A 1075 21.61 28.17 17.21
CA ALA A 1075 20.73 28.64 18.28
C ALA A 1075 21.22 29.92 18.98
N LEU A 1076 22.54 30.17 18.96
CA LEU A 1076 23.19 31.36 19.51
C LEU A 1076 23.31 32.52 18.50
N GLY A 1077 22.79 32.34 17.27
CA GLY A 1077 22.87 33.34 16.20
C GLY A 1077 24.25 33.44 15.53
N VAL A 1078 25.14 32.46 15.76
CA VAL A 1078 26.45 32.38 15.10
C VAL A 1078 26.26 31.91 13.66
N ARG A 1079 26.99 32.53 12.72
CA ARG A 1079 26.90 32.24 11.28
C ARG A 1079 28.12 31.53 10.71
N GLU A 1080 29.27 31.67 11.36
CA GLU A 1080 30.50 31.02 10.93
C GLU A 1080 31.37 30.63 12.12
N VAL A 1081 31.91 29.42 12.05
CA VAL A 1081 32.94 28.89 12.93
C VAL A 1081 34.02 28.28 12.04
N VAL A 1082 35.15 28.98 11.88
CA VAL A 1082 36.20 28.61 10.91
C VAL A 1082 37.57 28.57 11.57
N ALA A 1083 38.34 27.52 11.33
CA ALA A 1083 39.76 27.49 11.67
C ALA A 1083 40.56 28.40 10.72
N ALA A 1084 40.98 29.57 11.21
CA ALA A 1084 41.75 30.58 10.47
C ALA A 1084 43.20 30.65 10.99
N GLY A 1085 44.06 29.79 10.45
CA GLY A 1085 45.48 29.74 10.81
C GLY A 1085 45.69 29.28 12.26
N LYS A 1086 46.09 30.20 13.15
CA LYS A 1086 46.27 29.91 14.59
C LYS A 1086 45.03 30.22 15.44
N PHE A 1087 43.95 30.68 14.82
CA PHE A 1087 42.75 31.14 15.53
C PHE A 1087 41.51 30.37 15.06
N LEU A 1088 40.59 30.11 15.97
CA LEU A 1088 39.22 29.74 15.70
C LEU A 1088 38.39 31.02 15.61
N ARG A 1089 37.88 31.31 14.42
CA ARG A 1089 37.07 32.49 14.13
C ARG A 1089 35.59 32.15 14.30
N ILE A 1090 34.91 32.87 15.20
CA ILE A 1090 33.48 32.72 15.48
C ILE A 1090 32.80 34.07 15.19
N SER A 1091 31.75 34.07 14.36
CA SER A 1091 31.08 35.30 13.95
C SER A 1091 29.64 35.07 13.46
N PRO A 1092 28.70 36.01 13.70
CA PRO A 1092 28.80 37.07 14.70
C PRO A 1092 28.65 36.48 16.12
N LEU A 1093 29.40 37.00 17.09
CA LEU A 1093 29.21 36.70 18.51
C LEU A 1093 29.37 37.99 19.32
N VAL A 1094 28.26 38.50 19.84
CA VAL A 1094 28.25 39.73 20.65
C VAL A 1094 28.67 39.37 22.08
N LEU A 1095 29.81 39.91 22.53
CA LEU A 1095 30.34 39.67 23.87
C LEU A 1095 30.27 40.96 24.70
N PRO A 1096 29.52 40.98 25.83
CA PRO A 1096 29.60 42.07 26.80
C PRO A 1096 30.99 42.12 27.44
N GLU A 1097 31.38 43.26 28.01
CA GLU A 1097 32.73 43.48 28.57
C GLU A 1097 33.17 42.40 29.58
N SER A 1098 32.25 41.94 30.43
CA SER A 1098 32.51 40.85 31.38
C SER A 1098 32.95 39.55 30.68
N LYS A 1099 32.38 39.24 29.52
CA LYS A 1099 32.73 38.06 28.72
C LYS A 1099 33.97 38.28 27.85
N GLN A 1100 34.28 39.52 27.48
CA GLN A 1100 35.56 39.85 26.84
C GLN A 1100 36.74 39.66 27.83
N LEU A 1101 36.57 40.07 29.08
CA LEU A 1101 37.53 39.77 30.15
C LEU A 1101 37.67 38.25 30.39
N ARG A 1102 36.54 37.52 30.35
CA ARG A 1102 36.53 36.05 30.44
C ARG A 1102 37.26 35.39 29.26
N LEU A 1103 37.08 35.88 28.04
CA LEU A 1103 37.82 35.44 26.83
C LEU A 1103 39.32 35.57 27.04
N ASN A 1104 39.79 36.75 27.47
CA ASN A 1104 41.22 37.00 27.71
C ASN A 1104 41.79 36.14 28.86
N ARG A 1105 40.97 35.85 29.88
CA ARG A 1105 41.36 35.02 31.03
C ARG A 1105 41.44 33.54 30.70
N LEU A 1106 40.44 32.99 30.00
CA LEU A 1106 40.34 31.56 29.70
C LEU A 1106 41.13 31.17 28.45
N PHE A 1107 41.25 32.08 27.48
CA PHE A 1107 41.92 31.83 26.20
C PHE A 1107 42.93 32.95 25.90
N PRO A 1108 44.09 32.98 26.58
CA PRO A 1108 45.10 34.01 26.39
C PRO A 1108 45.56 34.12 24.93
N GLY A 1109 45.71 35.35 24.43
CA GLY A 1109 46.09 35.62 23.04
C GLY A 1109 44.91 35.65 22.05
N SER A 1110 43.68 35.42 22.52
CA SER A 1110 42.46 35.60 21.73
C SER A 1110 42.12 37.08 21.51
N LEU A 1111 41.40 37.38 20.43
CA LEU A 1111 41.07 38.74 20.03
C LEU A 1111 39.56 38.88 19.82
N TYR A 1112 38.98 39.98 20.30
CA TYR A 1112 37.60 40.35 20.00
C TYR A 1112 37.59 41.60 19.11
N LYS A 1113 36.95 41.50 17.93
CA LYS A 1113 36.75 42.61 17.01
C LYS A 1113 35.32 43.11 17.13
N SER A 1114 35.12 44.15 17.94
CA SER A 1114 33.79 44.75 18.19
C SER A 1114 33.11 45.28 16.93
N ALA A 1115 33.87 45.84 15.98
CA ALA A 1115 33.33 46.39 14.73
C ALA A 1115 32.65 45.34 13.84
N THR A 1116 33.10 44.08 13.88
CA THR A 1116 32.57 42.98 13.07
C THR A 1116 31.91 41.89 13.92
N ASN A 1117 31.76 42.13 15.23
CA ASN A 1117 31.30 41.14 16.21
C ASN A 1117 32.01 39.79 16.07
N THR A 1118 33.31 39.79 15.79
CA THR A 1118 34.08 38.57 15.51
C THR A 1118 34.97 38.21 16.69
N VAL A 1119 34.87 36.97 17.16
CA VAL A 1119 35.78 36.41 18.17
C VAL A 1119 36.83 35.55 17.47
N MET A 1120 38.11 35.78 17.75
CA MET A 1120 39.22 34.96 17.27
C MET A 1120 39.90 34.31 18.47
N ILE A 1121 39.60 33.04 18.71
CA ILE A 1121 40.12 32.28 19.86
C ILE A 1121 41.41 31.60 19.47
N ALA A 1122 42.49 31.78 20.22
CA ALA A 1122 43.77 31.14 19.90
C ALA A 1122 43.65 29.60 20.05
N ILE A 1123 43.92 28.86 18.96
CA ILE A 1123 43.88 27.38 18.96
C ILE A 1123 45.10 26.87 19.75
N PRO A 1124 44.91 26.03 20.78
CA PRO A 1124 46.01 25.48 21.55
C PRO A 1124 46.91 24.61 20.66
N ARG A 1125 48.23 24.82 20.71
CA ARG A 1125 49.22 24.06 19.93
C ARG A 1125 49.70 22.78 20.61
N ALA A 1126 49.36 22.62 21.88
CA ALA A 1126 49.59 21.45 22.73
C ALA A 1126 48.60 21.53 23.90
N ALA A 1127 48.25 20.39 24.50
CA ALA A 1127 47.61 20.39 25.82
C ALA A 1127 48.58 21.04 26.81
N ALA A 1128 48.32 22.27 27.22
CA ALA A 1128 49.16 22.97 28.18
C ALA A 1128 48.32 23.73 29.20
N TRP A 1129 48.07 23.08 30.32
CA TRP A 1129 48.24 23.70 31.63
C TRP A 1129 49.52 23.15 32.28
N THR A 1130 50.69 23.46 31.70
CA THR A 1130 52.06 23.51 32.31
C THR A 1130 53.12 23.64 31.19
N PRO A 1131 54.34 24.17 31.46
CA PRO A 1131 55.31 24.49 30.43
C PRO A 1131 55.84 23.23 29.73
N THR A 1132 55.94 23.34 28.41
CA THR A 1132 56.36 22.32 27.43
C THR A 1132 57.56 21.47 27.82
N ALA A 1133 57.35 20.16 28.00
CA ALA A 1133 58.38 19.16 27.75
C ALA A 1133 58.43 18.86 26.23
N GLN A 1134 59.64 18.68 25.69
CA GLN A 1134 59.85 18.30 24.29
C GLN A 1134 59.17 16.96 24.01
N GLY A 1135 58.20 16.95 23.09
CA GLY A 1135 57.46 15.75 22.67
C GLY A 1135 55.93 15.84 22.72
N SER A 1136 55.33 17.02 22.92
CA SER A 1136 53.86 17.16 22.96
C SER A 1136 53.22 16.75 21.64
N GLN A 1137 52.37 15.72 21.67
CA GLN A 1137 51.53 15.30 20.55
C GLN A 1137 50.60 16.45 20.13
N LEU A 1138 50.48 16.65 18.81
CA LEU A 1138 49.51 17.54 18.18
C LEU A 1138 48.11 17.14 18.66
N ILE A 1139 47.27 18.12 18.97
CA ILE A 1139 45.85 17.91 19.26
C ILE A 1139 45.24 17.23 18.03
N GLY A 1140 44.70 16.03 18.21
CA GLY A 1140 44.06 15.28 17.12
C GLY A 1140 42.78 15.95 16.62
N ASP A 1141 42.29 15.50 15.47
CA ASP A 1141 41.18 16.11 14.72
C ASP A 1141 39.90 16.28 15.58
N THR A 1142 39.52 15.29 16.38
CA THR A 1142 38.32 15.34 17.26
C THR A 1142 38.46 16.29 18.45
N SER A 1143 39.65 16.45 19.01
CA SER A 1143 39.89 17.30 20.18
C SER A 1143 39.72 18.80 19.88
N LEU A 1144 39.82 19.19 18.60
CA LEU A 1144 39.54 20.56 18.17
C LEU A 1144 38.04 20.89 18.27
N LEU A 1145 37.16 19.94 17.99
CA LEU A 1145 35.70 20.12 18.06
C LEU A 1145 35.23 20.32 19.49
N GLU A 1146 35.66 19.44 20.40
CA GLU A 1146 35.35 19.55 21.83
C GLU A 1146 35.85 20.88 22.39
N TRP A 1147 37.05 21.29 21.98
CA TRP A 1147 37.61 22.59 22.38
C TRP A 1147 36.80 23.76 21.80
N ALA A 1148 36.39 23.70 20.53
CA ALA A 1148 35.55 24.72 19.91
C ALA A 1148 34.17 24.83 20.60
N ALA A 1149 33.54 23.68 20.89
CA ALA A 1149 32.28 23.60 21.62
C ALA A 1149 32.39 24.17 23.02
N LYS A 1150 33.41 23.74 23.79
CA LYS A 1150 33.68 24.26 25.13
C LYS A 1150 33.98 25.76 25.13
N SER A 1151 34.71 26.24 24.12
CA SER A 1151 35.02 27.66 23.98
C SER A 1151 33.78 28.49 23.71
N LEU A 1152 32.89 28.00 22.84
CA LEU A 1152 31.61 28.65 22.58
C LEU A 1152 30.75 28.69 23.85
N ASP A 1153 30.62 27.56 24.55
CA ASP A 1153 29.80 27.42 25.75
C ASP A 1153 30.31 28.30 26.92
N GLU A 1154 31.63 28.35 27.16
CA GLU A 1154 32.22 29.26 28.17
C GLU A 1154 31.99 30.75 27.86
N LEU A 1155 31.86 31.10 26.58
CA LEU A 1155 31.60 32.46 26.12
C LEU A 1155 30.10 32.77 26.04
N THR A 1156 29.21 31.78 26.04
CA THR A 1156 27.76 32.01 25.94
C THR A 1156 27.00 31.71 27.22
N LYS A 1157 27.52 30.89 28.14
CA LYS A 1157 26.96 30.64 29.48
C LYS A 1157 26.51 31.93 30.17
N ALA A 1158 25.29 31.90 30.72
CA ALA A 1158 24.80 32.95 31.59
C ALA A 1158 25.73 33.03 32.81
N SER A 1159 26.09 34.24 33.23
CA SER A 1159 26.78 34.44 34.51
C SER A 1159 25.84 33.94 35.60
N THR A 1160 26.12 32.75 36.15
CA THR A 1160 25.57 32.35 37.45
C THR A 1160 25.95 33.44 38.43
N THR A 1161 24.92 34.11 38.93
CA THR A 1161 25.03 35.08 40.01
C THR A 1161 25.17 34.35 41.32
#